data_AF-A0A3S4JM88-F1
#
_entry.id   AF-A0A3S4JM88-F1
#
_cell.length_a   1.000
_cell.length_b   1.000
_cell.length_c   1.000
_cell.angle_alpha   90.00
_cell.angle_beta   90.00
_cell.angle_gamma   90.00
#
_symmetry.space_group_name_H-M   'P 1'
#
loop_
_entity.id
_entity.type
_entity.pdbx_description
1 polymer ?
#
loop_
_entity_poly.entity_id
_entity_poly.type
_entity_poly.pdbx_seq_one_letter_code
_entity_poly.pdbx_strand_id
1 'polypeptide(L)'
;MTGAAHRSVGKRVGGFLYVHRDALPLIPEDMRQAVARAEAAAPGFEWNVAKVSPERQSLLLYEDFSKSAFPALLRSVSFDAEGVASVIDYSKRDNPPILHRKETLLAPDDARIPAFTAITRKAEDLGLFKDTKRIGTRANWTAMLTGVGLRVDGPRLVAAGESAGEVAREKTAIARNGLSQPASLMIRYGMLQPEHELFDYGCGRGDDVATLRANGYSAFGWDPNFRPAGERRPADIVNLGFVINVIEDPHEREETLRAAWGYASRGMAVSVMTAGKYSVERQRPVADGYLSRRRTFQKYFSQEELAEAVQRVTGERPVALAPGIVAVFRDKELEQQVSFRRRSRSTIYANLAIPARDPSRFLQRPKSKPVGERAREELEAIWRTALDLGRLPLEEEVNPGVRASLEGKNISVGRALAACAQEIADPGQLQVAADARRDDLIVHFALTLFPGALKYGSLPVSIQRDVRTFFGSLAGMVETAKAELLSLRDKAVLEEAYAQAASAGYASYENGTLRFMAENLEHLPVKVRIVAGCAEIVHQGFSLLDLVEIGPEQGVVRGLDCDMAESALPAVRASVEVDLARSKSRLRTFDSKVLYLKSRYLHRGHPGLEKQAAADRRLLELGIVDGNGNGPPADRIAAMLTSPTRA
;
A
#
# COMPACT_ATOMS: atom_id res chain seq x y z
N MET A 1 22.04 -19.12 0.25
CA MET A 1 22.41 -18.91 1.66
C MET A 1 23.30 -17.67 1.74
N THR A 2 22.72 -16.52 2.04
CA THR A 2 23.44 -15.26 2.28
C THR A 2 22.86 -14.69 3.57
N GLY A 3 23.75 -14.43 4.52
CA GLY A 3 23.44 -14.42 5.94
C GLY A 3 22.53 -13.26 6.37
N ALA A 4 21.37 -13.61 6.91
CA ALA A 4 20.80 -12.81 7.97
C ALA A 4 21.80 -12.85 9.13
N ALA A 5 22.45 -11.71 9.42
CA ALA A 5 23.27 -11.59 10.60
C ALA A 5 22.44 -12.05 11.80
N HIS A 6 22.83 -13.16 12.42
CA HIS A 6 22.27 -13.59 13.70
C HIS A 6 22.51 -12.43 14.68
N ARG A 7 21.52 -11.55 14.85
CA ARG A 7 21.52 -10.59 15.95
C ARG A 7 21.62 -11.43 17.21
N SER A 8 22.73 -11.31 17.92
CA SER A 8 22.92 -11.99 19.20
C SER A 8 21.78 -11.57 20.13
N VAL A 9 21.01 -12.55 20.61
CA VAL A 9 19.88 -12.30 21.52
C VAL A 9 20.39 -11.84 22.87
N GLY A 10 19.75 -10.80 23.42
CA GLY A 10 20.09 -10.20 24.70
C GLY A 10 21.15 -9.09 24.64
N LYS A 11 21.23 -8.34 25.74
CA LYS A 11 22.09 -7.17 25.89
C LYS A 11 23.37 -7.52 26.66
N ARG A 12 24.54 -7.22 26.11
CA ARG A 12 25.82 -7.44 26.79
C ARG A 12 26.32 -6.18 27.48
N VAL A 13 26.53 -6.26 28.80
CA VAL A 13 27.05 -5.14 29.61
C VAL A 13 27.98 -5.69 30.68
N GLY A 14 29.21 -5.17 30.75
CA GLY A 14 30.17 -5.51 31.81
C GLY A 14 30.48 -7.02 31.92
N GLY A 15 30.59 -7.72 30.79
CA GLY A 15 30.86 -9.17 30.75
C GLY A 15 29.63 -10.06 30.98
N PHE A 16 28.47 -9.49 31.30
CA PHE A 16 27.22 -10.22 31.46
C PHE A 16 26.33 -10.11 30.22
N LEU A 17 25.62 -11.19 29.91
CA LEU A 17 24.48 -11.22 29.02
C LEU A 17 23.20 -11.05 29.83
N TYR A 18 22.38 -10.08 29.45
CA TYR A 18 21.04 -9.86 29.99
C TYR A 18 20.02 -10.30 28.95
N VAL A 19 19.12 -11.20 29.34
CA VAL A 19 18.12 -11.77 28.44
C VAL A 19 16.79 -11.97 29.16
N HIS A 20 15.69 -11.66 28.49
CA HIS A 20 14.36 -11.93 29.01
C HIS A 20 14.06 -13.42 28.94
N ARG A 21 13.26 -13.94 29.87
CA ARG A 21 12.93 -15.38 29.94
C ARG A 21 12.40 -15.95 28.63
N ASP A 22 11.57 -15.20 27.92
CA ASP A 22 10.96 -15.60 26.64
C ASP A 22 12.00 -15.79 25.52
N ALA A 23 13.16 -15.17 25.67
CA ALA A 23 14.25 -15.22 24.68
C ALA A 23 15.35 -16.23 25.05
N LEU A 24 15.23 -16.92 26.20
CA LEU A 24 16.17 -17.96 26.62
C LEU A 24 16.43 -19.04 25.57
N PRO A 25 15.43 -19.57 24.83
CA PRO A 25 15.68 -20.62 23.85
C PRO A 25 16.68 -20.23 22.74
N LEU A 26 16.96 -18.93 22.58
CA LEU A 26 17.81 -18.39 21.52
C LEU A 26 19.24 -18.05 21.97
N ILE A 27 19.58 -18.20 23.25
CA ILE A 27 20.96 -17.96 23.76
C ILE A 27 21.79 -19.26 23.72
N PRO A 28 23.13 -19.22 23.80
CA PRO A 28 23.99 -20.41 23.85
C PRO A 28 23.60 -21.44 24.93
N GLU A 29 23.76 -22.73 24.62
CA GLU A 29 23.33 -23.85 25.48
C GLU A 29 24.01 -23.86 26.86
N ASP A 30 25.29 -23.53 26.93
CA ASP A 30 26.05 -23.41 28.18
C ASP A 30 25.42 -22.37 29.13
N MET A 31 25.00 -21.23 28.56
CA MET A 31 24.31 -20.17 29.30
C MET A 31 22.90 -20.60 29.71
N ARG A 32 22.16 -21.30 28.84
CA ARG A 32 20.83 -21.85 29.19
C ARG A 32 20.91 -22.82 30.36
N GLN A 33 21.88 -23.73 30.34
CA GLN A 33 22.10 -24.66 31.44
C GLN A 33 22.50 -23.95 32.73
N ALA A 34 23.29 -22.87 32.64
CA ALA A 34 23.63 -22.05 33.79
C ALA A 34 22.38 -21.38 34.40
N VAL A 35 21.46 -20.87 33.58
CA VAL A 35 20.17 -20.35 34.06
C VAL A 35 19.34 -21.45 34.70
N ALA A 36 19.23 -22.63 34.09
CA ALA A 36 18.46 -23.75 34.63
C ALA A 36 19.00 -24.22 36.00
N ARG A 37 20.33 -24.23 36.19
CA ARG A 37 20.94 -24.50 37.51
C ARG A 37 20.59 -23.43 38.54
N ALA A 38 20.62 -22.15 38.15
CA ALA A 38 20.22 -21.05 39.01
C ALA A 38 18.73 -21.13 39.41
N GLU A 39 17.84 -21.51 38.49
CA GLU A 39 16.42 -21.75 38.79
C GLU A 39 16.24 -22.90 39.76
N ALA A 40 16.96 -24.02 39.57
CA ALA A 40 16.92 -25.16 40.47
C ALA A 40 17.44 -24.82 41.89
N ALA A 41 18.44 -23.95 41.99
CA ALA A 41 19.02 -23.51 43.25
C ALA A 41 18.16 -22.46 44.00
N ALA A 42 17.21 -21.81 43.32
CA ALA A 42 16.27 -20.85 43.92
C ALA A 42 14.81 -21.23 43.60
N PRO A 43 14.32 -22.38 44.11
CA PRO A 43 12.98 -22.86 43.81
C PRO A 43 11.92 -21.86 44.28
N GLY A 44 10.97 -21.56 43.41
CA GLY A 44 9.88 -20.62 43.68
C GLY A 44 10.26 -19.14 43.58
N PHE A 45 11.49 -18.80 43.18
CA PHE A 45 11.85 -17.42 42.90
C PHE A 45 11.27 -16.98 41.55
N GLU A 46 10.33 -16.03 41.56
CA GLU A 46 9.81 -15.43 40.33
C GLU A 46 10.87 -14.54 39.67
N TRP A 47 11.02 -14.66 38.35
CA TRP A 47 11.96 -13.87 37.58
C TRP A 47 11.49 -13.67 36.13
N ASN A 48 12.00 -12.63 35.47
CA ASN A 48 11.75 -12.36 34.05
C ASN A 48 13.00 -11.98 33.25
N VAL A 49 14.12 -11.66 33.91
CA VAL A 49 15.41 -11.40 33.26
C VAL A 49 16.50 -12.26 33.89
N ALA A 50 17.24 -12.98 33.06
CA ALA A 50 18.47 -13.64 33.45
C ALA A 50 19.66 -12.73 33.16
N LYS A 51 20.57 -12.61 34.13
CA LYS A 51 21.87 -11.96 33.99
C LYS A 51 22.94 -13.03 34.16
N VAL A 52 23.61 -13.40 33.07
CA VAL A 52 24.54 -14.54 33.06
C VAL A 52 25.89 -14.18 32.46
N SER A 53 26.94 -14.68 33.10
CA SER A 53 28.30 -14.77 32.56
C SER A 53 28.78 -16.22 32.72
N PRO A 54 29.94 -16.58 32.15
CA PRO A 54 30.52 -17.92 32.37
C PRO A 54 30.72 -18.26 33.86
N GLU A 55 30.98 -17.26 34.71
CA GLU A 55 31.34 -17.46 36.12
C GLU A 55 30.21 -17.15 37.10
N ARG A 56 29.23 -16.30 36.74
CA ARG A 56 28.18 -15.85 37.67
C ARG A 56 26.82 -15.77 37.01
N GLN A 57 25.80 -16.15 37.76
CA GLN A 57 24.40 -16.08 37.33
C GLN A 57 23.57 -15.33 38.36
N SER A 58 22.62 -14.54 37.85
CA SER A 58 21.60 -13.89 38.66
C SER A 58 20.25 -13.98 37.96
N LEU A 59 19.20 -14.22 38.73
CA LEU A 59 17.81 -14.11 38.27
C LEU A 59 17.23 -12.80 38.81
N LEU A 60 16.67 -12.01 37.91
CA LEU A 60 16.15 -10.67 38.18
C LEU A 60 14.65 -10.65 37.91
N LEU A 61 13.90 -10.10 38.86
CA LEU A 61 12.48 -9.81 38.73
C LEU A 61 12.30 -8.31 38.54
N TYR A 62 12.01 -7.89 37.32
CA TYR A 62 11.56 -6.54 37.02
C TYR A 62 10.03 -6.45 37.06
N GLU A 63 9.51 -5.22 37.18
CA GLU A 63 8.11 -4.94 36.84
C GLU A 63 7.74 -5.48 35.46
N ASP A 64 6.46 -5.75 35.25
CA ASP A 64 5.94 -6.27 33.98
C ASP A 64 6.30 -5.33 32.82
N PHE A 65 7.03 -5.88 31.83
CA PHE A 65 7.50 -5.16 30.65
C PHE A 65 6.35 -4.53 29.87
N SER A 66 5.17 -5.15 29.85
CA SER A 66 3.99 -4.68 29.14
C SER A 66 3.24 -3.59 29.91
N LYS A 67 3.53 -3.38 31.20
CA LYS A 67 2.84 -2.40 32.05
C LYS A 67 3.71 -1.21 32.46
N SER A 68 5.03 -1.30 32.32
CA SER A 68 5.98 -0.26 32.74
C SER A 68 6.93 0.12 31.62
N ALA A 69 6.99 1.40 31.25
CA ALA A 69 7.88 1.92 30.20
C ALA A 69 9.36 1.68 30.55
N PHE A 70 9.70 1.89 31.83
CA PHE A 70 11.03 1.68 32.41
C PHE A 70 10.91 0.82 33.67
N PRO A 71 10.81 -0.52 33.52
CA PRO A 71 10.56 -1.44 34.62
C PRO A 71 11.57 -1.29 35.75
N ALA A 72 11.10 -1.12 36.99
CA ALA A 72 11.99 -1.18 38.15
C ALA A 72 12.34 -2.62 38.51
N LEU A 73 13.55 -2.82 39.03
CA LEU A 73 13.95 -4.07 39.65
C LEU A 73 13.19 -4.22 40.98
N LEU A 74 12.46 -5.32 41.12
CA LEU A 74 11.70 -5.65 42.32
C LEU A 74 12.51 -6.56 43.24
N ARG A 75 13.09 -7.63 42.69
CA ARG A 75 13.90 -8.59 43.44
C ARG A 75 15.04 -9.11 42.58
N SER A 76 16.13 -9.51 43.21
CA SER A 76 17.19 -10.28 42.56
C SER A 76 17.64 -11.42 43.44
N VAL A 77 18.07 -12.51 42.81
CA VAL A 77 18.86 -13.56 43.45
C VAL A 77 20.15 -13.72 42.68
N SER A 78 21.27 -13.80 43.39
CA SER A 78 22.61 -14.06 42.83
C SER A 78 23.26 -15.21 43.56
N PHE A 79 24.13 -15.94 42.88
CA PHE A 79 24.84 -17.09 43.44
C PHE A 79 26.34 -16.77 43.48
N ASP A 80 26.99 -17.09 44.60
CA ASP A 80 28.45 -17.05 44.70
C ASP A 80 29.10 -18.29 44.05
N ALA A 81 30.42 -18.43 44.16
CA ALA A 81 31.15 -19.53 43.52
C ALA A 81 30.79 -20.90 44.12
N GLU A 82 30.31 -20.91 45.36
CA GLU A 82 29.88 -22.07 46.13
C GLU A 82 28.40 -22.41 45.89
N GLY A 83 27.67 -21.57 45.15
CA GLY A 83 26.26 -21.76 44.80
C GLY A 83 25.27 -21.28 45.86
N VAL A 84 25.71 -20.51 46.85
CA VAL A 84 24.85 -19.95 47.90
C VAL A 84 24.04 -18.78 47.35
N ALA A 85 22.72 -18.85 47.50
CA ALA A 85 21.80 -17.83 47.02
C ALA A 85 21.77 -16.60 47.94
N SER A 86 22.06 -15.43 47.39
CA SER A 86 21.84 -14.13 48.04
C SER A 86 20.68 -13.41 47.38
N VAL A 87 19.62 -13.14 48.15
CA VAL A 87 18.41 -12.46 47.68
C VAL A 87 18.40 -11.01 48.15
N ILE A 88 18.12 -10.09 47.24
CA ILE A 88 17.94 -8.66 47.55
C ILE A 88 16.53 -8.26 47.13
N ASP A 89 15.78 -7.66 48.07
CA ASP A 89 14.47 -7.06 47.80
C ASP A 89 14.60 -5.54 47.60
N TYR A 90 14.16 -5.08 46.43
CA TYR A 90 14.14 -3.67 46.02
C TYR A 90 12.73 -3.08 46.05
N SER A 91 11.68 -3.90 46.22
CA SER A 91 10.27 -3.49 46.11
C SER A 91 9.88 -2.39 47.09
N LYS A 92 10.55 -2.31 48.24
CA LYS A 92 10.34 -1.30 49.29
C LYS A 92 11.30 -0.10 49.20
N ARG A 93 12.20 -0.06 48.22
CA ARG A 93 13.11 1.09 48.07
C ARG A 93 12.39 2.24 47.38
N ASP A 94 12.56 3.45 47.89
CA ASP A 94 11.99 4.66 47.27
C ASP A 94 12.58 4.96 45.89
N ASN A 95 13.84 4.57 45.67
CA ASN A 95 14.58 4.83 44.43
C ASN A 95 15.22 3.54 43.86
N PRO A 96 14.42 2.59 43.35
CA PRO A 96 14.93 1.33 42.84
C PRO A 96 15.68 1.52 41.51
N PRO A 97 16.61 0.61 41.16
CA PRO A 97 17.20 0.56 39.83
C PRO A 97 16.12 0.29 38.76
N ILE A 98 16.28 0.88 37.57
CA ILE A 98 15.35 0.69 36.45
C ILE A 98 16.05 0.09 35.22
N LEU A 99 15.27 -0.63 34.41
CA LEU A 99 15.71 -1.16 33.15
C LEU A 99 15.46 -0.16 32.01
N HIS A 100 16.51 0.08 31.23
CA HIS A 100 16.45 0.86 30.01
C HIS A 100 16.66 -0.06 28.81
N ARG A 101 16.06 0.32 27.68
CA ARG A 101 16.16 -0.42 26.41
C ARG A 101 15.72 -1.87 26.55
N LYS A 102 14.56 -2.09 27.16
CA LYS A 102 14.02 -3.43 27.45
C LYS A 102 13.77 -4.25 26.18
N GLU A 103 13.55 -3.60 25.04
CA GLU A 103 13.50 -4.19 23.70
C GLU A 103 14.74 -5.02 23.36
N THR A 104 15.92 -4.67 23.90
CA THR A 104 17.19 -5.35 23.60
C THR A 104 17.33 -6.70 24.31
N LEU A 105 16.45 -7.00 25.28
CA LEU A 105 16.46 -8.25 26.04
C LEU A 105 15.54 -9.32 25.41
N LEU A 106 14.74 -8.94 24.41
CA LEU A 106 13.73 -9.81 23.79
C LEU A 106 14.29 -10.58 22.59
N ALA A 107 13.52 -11.58 22.15
CA ALA A 107 13.80 -12.30 20.92
C ALA A 107 13.69 -11.33 19.71
N PRO A 108 14.50 -11.47 18.64
CA PRO A 108 14.51 -10.52 17.52
C PRO A 108 13.15 -10.38 16.80
N ASP A 109 12.31 -11.40 16.88
CA ASP A 109 10.97 -11.47 16.33
C ASP A 109 9.88 -11.15 17.36
N ASP A 110 10.19 -10.67 18.57
CA ASP A 110 9.19 -10.39 19.61
C ASP A 110 8.25 -9.23 19.23
N ALA A 111 6.94 -9.43 19.41
CA ALA A 111 5.89 -8.48 19.00
C ALA A 111 5.94 -7.15 19.76
N ARG A 112 6.54 -7.14 20.94
CA ARG A 112 6.61 -5.97 21.82
C ARG A 112 7.72 -5.00 21.43
N ILE A 113 8.66 -5.43 20.59
CA ILE A 113 9.83 -4.63 20.19
C ILE A 113 9.44 -3.26 19.61
N PRO A 114 8.47 -3.12 18.68
CA PRO A 114 8.15 -1.83 18.10
C PRO A 114 7.72 -0.79 19.15
N ALA A 115 6.79 -1.17 20.04
CA ALA A 115 6.31 -0.29 21.12
C ALA A 115 7.44 0.08 22.10
N PHE A 116 8.31 -0.88 22.43
CA PHE A 116 9.40 -0.62 23.37
C PHE A 116 10.51 0.23 22.76
N THR A 117 10.82 -0.01 21.48
CA THR A 117 11.79 0.77 20.71
C THR A 117 11.31 2.21 20.54
N ALA A 118 10.01 2.43 20.31
CA ALA A 118 9.43 3.76 20.22
C ALA A 118 9.68 4.61 21.47
N ILE A 119 9.47 4.02 22.66
CA ILE A 119 9.75 4.68 23.95
C ILE A 119 11.24 5.06 24.05
N THR A 120 12.12 4.12 23.69
CA THR A 120 13.57 4.36 23.68
C THR A 120 13.93 5.49 22.72
N ARG A 121 13.46 5.45 21.46
CA ARG A 121 13.79 6.47 20.44
C ARG A 121 13.29 7.85 20.84
N LYS A 122 12.08 7.96 21.37
CA LYS A 122 11.54 9.22 21.90
C LYS A 122 12.43 9.82 22.98
N ALA A 123 12.98 9.00 23.87
CA ALA A 123 13.91 9.46 24.90
C ALA A 123 15.33 9.76 24.33
N GLU A 124 15.80 9.01 23.33
CA GLU A 124 17.06 9.25 22.62
C GLU A 124 17.07 10.58 21.86
N ASP A 125 15.99 10.88 21.15
CA ASP A 125 15.85 12.12 20.34
C ASP A 125 15.97 13.37 21.23
N LEU A 126 15.53 13.28 22.49
CA LEU A 126 15.68 14.33 23.50
C LEU A 126 17.02 14.29 24.24
N GLY A 127 17.93 13.39 23.86
CA GLY A 127 19.28 13.28 24.41
C GLY A 127 19.37 12.66 25.81
N LEU A 128 18.29 12.02 26.31
CA LEU A 128 18.23 11.54 27.69
C LEU A 128 19.21 10.41 28.01
N PHE A 129 19.73 9.72 26.99
CA PHE A 129 20.73 8.66 27.15
C PHE A 129 22.19 9.12 27.07
N LYS A 130 22.46 10.42 26.92
CA LYS A 130 23.84 10.95 26.83
C LYS A 130 24.61 10.83 28.15
N ASP A 131 23.95 11.09 29.28
CA ASP A 131 24.55 10.97 30.62
C ASP A 131 24.17 9.64 31.30
N THR A 132 24.87 8.57 30.91
CA THR A 132 24.61 7.21 31.38
C THR A 132 24.81 7.01 32.89
N LYS A 133 25.46 7.95 33.60
CA LYS A 133 25.69 7.85 35.06
C LYS A 133 24.45 8.20 35.87
N ARG A 134 23.54 9.02 35.32
CA ARG A 134 22.37 9.54 36.05
C ARG A 134 21.09 8.74 35.81
N ILE A 135 21.04 7.92 34.76
CA ILE A 135 19.80 7.25 34.35
C ILE A 135 19.42 6.04 35.21
N GLY A 136 20.37 5.48 35.99
CA GLY A 136 20.24 4.14 36.57
C GLY A 136 19.10 3.91 37.58
N THR A 137 18.47 4.95 38.14
CA THR A 137 17.46 4.81 39.20
C THR A 137 16.18 5.59 38.90
N ARG A 138 15.04 5.11 39.42
CA ARG A 138 13.71 5.67 39.15
C ARG A 138 13.61 7.16 39.43
N ALA A 139 14.04 7.64 40.59
CA ALA A 139 13.92 9.04 40.99
C ALA A 139 14.74 9.97 40.07
N ASN A 140 15.98 9.59 39.77
CA ASN A 140 16.84 10.36 38.87
C ASN A 140 16.28 10.39 37.45
N TRP A 141 15.80 9.25 36.95
CA TRP A 141 15.17 9.16 35.63
C TRP A 141 13.91 10.00 35.53
N THR A 142 13.02 9.91 36.52
CA THR A 142 11.82 10.76 36.60
C THR A 142 12.18 12.24 36.60
N ALA A 143 13.21 12.67 37.35
CA ALA A 143 13.67 14.05 37.35
C ALA A 143 14.19 14.50 35.97
N MET A 144 14.93 13.63 35.27
CA MET A 144 15.40 13.92 33.91
C MET A 144 14.25 14.04 32.91
N LEU A 145 13.25 13.14 32.98
CA LEU A 145 12.05 13.20 32.15
C LEU A 145 11.28 14.49 32.38
N THR A 146 11.02 14.85 33.64
CA THR A 146 10.34 16.10 34.00
C THR A 146 11.10 17.31 33.48
N GLY A 147 12.43 17.30 33.54
CA GLY A 147 13.29 18.37 33.04
C GLY A 147 13.15 18.63 31.53
N VAL A 148 12.68 17.66 30.76
CA VAL A 148 12.37 17.79 29.32
C VAL A 148 10.86 17.78 29.03
N GLY A 149 10.02 17.95 30.05
CA GLY A 149 8.57 18.03 29.92
C GLY A 149 7.88 16.67 29.66
N LEU A 150 8.51 15.56 29.99
CA LEU A 150 7.96 14.21 29.85
C LEU A 150 7.64 13.57 31.20
N ARG A 151 6.76 12.56 31.17
CA ARG A 151 6.48 11.67 32.31
C ARG A 151 6.19 10.25 31.85
N VAL A 152 6.46 9.28 32.73
CA VAL A 152 6.04 7.89 32.53
C VAL A 152 4.55 7.76 32.86
N ASP A 153 3.80 7.04 32.02
CA ASP A 153 2.39 6.73 32.20
C ASP A 153 2.17 5.24 31.90
N GLY A 154 2.36 4.38 32.91
CA GLY A 154 2.36 2.93 32.74
C GLY A 154 3.37 2.50 31.67
N PRO A 155 2.94 1.86 30.56
CA PRO A 155 3.83 1.45 29.49
C PRO A 155 4.23 2.56 28.53
N ARG A 156 3.74 3.80 28.71
CA ARG A 156 3.94 4.91 27.76
C ARG A 156 4.85 6.00 28.31
N LEU A 157 5.42 6.79 27.41
CA LEU A 157 6.16 8.02 27.70
C LEU A 157 5.41 9.19 27.06
N VAL A 158 4.83 10.07 27.88
CA VAL A 158 3.88 11.11 27.43
C VAL A 158 4.34 12.50 27.86
N ALA A 159 3.82 13.55 27.23
CA ALA A 159 4.10 14.91 27.67
C ALA A 159 3.42 15.18 29.04
N ALA A 160 4.03 16.03 29.87
CA ALA A 160 3.60 16.29 31.24
C ALA A 160 2.14 16.80 31.34
N GLY A 161 1.63 17.48 30.30
CA GLY A 161 0.25 17.99 30.22
C GLY A 161 -0.76 17.09 29.49
N GLU A 162 -0.34 15.96 28.89
CA GLU A 162 -1.25 15.07 28.17
C GLU A 162 -1.95 14.10 29.13
N SER A 163 -3.30 14.14 29.13
CA SER A 163 -4.11 13.08 29.74
C SER A 163 -4.23 11.93 28.75
N ALA A 164 -3.35 10.95 28.92
CA ALA A 164 -3.31 9.77 28.09
C ALA A 164 -4.48 8.85 28.47
N GLY A 165 -5.64 9.09 27.85
CA GLY A 165 -6.78 8.19 27.96
C GLY A 165 -6.37 6.76 27.62
N GLU A 166 -7.00 5.79 28.29
CA GLU A 166 -6.81 4.37 28.02
C GLU A 166 -7.31 4.06 26.60
N VAL A 167 -6.41 3.79 25.66
CA VAL A 167 -6.77 3.53 24.25
C VAL A 167 -7.07 2.04 24.08
N ALA A 168 -8.31 1.73 23.72
CA ALA A 168 -8.78 0.37 23.47
C ALA A 168 -8.56 -0.02 21.99
N ARG A 169 -7.30 -0.28 21.61
CA ARG A 169 -6.91 -0.61 20.22
C ARG A 169 -7.65 -1.85 19.69
N GLU A 170 -7.90 -2.82 20.56
CA GLU A 170 -8.55 -4.10 20.28
C GLU A 170 -10.00 -3.98 19.76
N LYS A 171 -10.65 -2.83 19.96
CA LYS A 171 -12.05 -2.61 19.56
C LYS A 171 -12.21 -2.06 18.14
N THR A 172 -11.12 -1.88 17.41
CA THR A 172 -11.11 -1.30 16.06
C THR A 172 -11.29 -2.34 14.95
N ALA A 173 -11.04 -3.62 15.23
CA ALA A 173 -11.21 -4.68 14.24
C ALA A 173 -12.70 -4.97 13.98
N ILE A 174 -13.12 -4.84 12.71
CA ILE A 174 -14.48 -5.08 12.24
C ILE A 174 -14.49 -6.34 11.37
N ALA A 175 -15.45 -7.24 11.57
CA ALA A 175 -15.65 -8.40 10.69
C ALA A 175 -16.23 -7.97 9.34
N ARG A 176 -15.69 -8.48 8.24
CA ARG A 176 -16.17 -8.18 6.88
C ARG A 176 -16.41 -9.45 6.08
N ASN A 177 -17.43 -9.41 5.23
CA ASN A 177 -17.70 -10.47 4.26
C ASN A 177 -16.99 -10.12 2.95
N GLY A 178 -15.88 -10.81 2.66
CA GLY A 178 -15.14 -10.68 1.41
C GLY A 178 -13.74 -10.07 1.57
N LEU A 179 -13.00 -10.07 0.47
CA LEU A 179 -11.63 -9.60 0.40
C LEU A 179 -11.54 -8.08 0.64
N SER A 180 -10.59 -7.64 1.45
CA SER A 180 -10.37 -6.21 1.66
C SER A 180 -9.91 -5.50 0.39
N GLN A 181 -10.16 -4.19 0.32
CA GLN A 181 -9.71 -3.36 -0.81
C GLN A 181 -8.20 -3.48 -1.07
N PRO A 182 -7.31 -3.44 -0.04
CA PRO A 182 -5.88 -3.62 -0.26
C PRO A 182 -5.54 -4.96 -0.91
N ALA A 183 -6.08 -6.07 -0.39
CA ALA A 183 -5.85 -7.40 -0.96
C ALA A 183 -6.40 -7.54 -2.38
N SER A 184 -7.56 -6.93 -2.65
CA SER A 184 -8.16 -6.91 -3.99
C SER A 184 -7.29 -6.15 -5.01
N LEU A 185 -6.74 -5.00 -4.62
CA LEU A 185 -5.84 -4.21 -5.48
C LEU A 185 -4.50 -4.91 -5.71
N MET A 186 -3.96 -5.59 -4.70
CA MET A 186 -2.73 -6.37 -4.86
C MET A 186 -2.90 -7.47 -5.91
N ILE A 187 -4.04 -8.18 -5.92
CA ILE A 187 -4.35 -9.18 -6.94
C ILE A 187 -4.55 -8.51 -8.30
N ARG A 188 -5.40 -7.48 -8.36
CA ARG A 188 -5.74 -6.77 -9.61
C ARG A 188 -4.50 -6.27 -10.34
N TYR A 189 -3.55 -5.68 -9.62
CA TYR A 189 -2.33 -5.14 -10.21
C TYR A 189 -1.16 -6.14 -10.26
N GLY A 190 -1.39 -7.42 -9.93
CA GLY A 190 -0.37 -8.46 -10.02
C GLY A 190 0.75 -8.36 -8.98
N MET A 191 0.55 -7.59 -7.91
CA MET A 191 1.47 -7.56 -6.77
C MET A 191 1.43 -8.89 -6.01
N LEU A 192 0.23 -9.45 -5.82
CA LEU A 192 0.02 -10.77 -5.25
C LEU A 192 -0.38 -11.75 -6.36
N GLN A 193 0.46 -12.75 -6.59
CA GLN A 193 0.22 -13.84 -7.55
C GLN A 193 0.12 -15.18 -6.79
N PRO A 194 -0.50 -16.22 -7.36
CA PRO A 194 -0.70 -17.50 -6.68
C PRO A 194 0.58 -18.15 -6.11
N GLU A 195 1.71 -17.92 -6.75
CA GLU A 195 3.02 -18.40 -6.33
C GLU A 195 3.66 -17.60 -5.17
N HIS A 196 3.11 -16.44 -4.82
CA HIS A 196 3.62 -15.60 -3.73
C HIS A 196 3.00 -15.98 -2.39
N GLU A 197 3.78 -15.88 -1.33
CA GLU A 197 3.26 -15.89 0.03
C GLU A 197 2.87 -14.49 0.52
N LEU A 198 1.66 -14.37 1.08
CA LEU A 198 1.19 -13.17 1.77
C LEU A 198 1.28 -13.32 3.29
N PHE A 199 1.91 -12.36 3.96
CA PHE A 199 1.80 -12.17 5.39
C PHE A 199 0.92 -10.96 5.71
N ASP A 200 -0.22 -11.18 6.38
CA ASP A 200 -1.10 -10.14 6.86
C ASP A 200 -0.72 -9.72 8.30
N TYR A 201 0.00 -8.61 8.42
CA TYR A 201 0.50 -8.07 9.68
C TYR A 201 -0.59 -7.21 10.34
N GLY A 202 -1.11 -7.69 11.46
CA GLY A 202 -2.28 -7.09 12.12
C GLY A 202 -3.58 -7.53 11.47
N CYS A 203 -3.73 -8.82 11.15
CA CYS A 203 -4.87 -9.37 10.41
C CYS A 203 -6.22 -9.27 11.15
N GLY A 204 -6.23 -8.81 12.40
CA GLY A 204 -7.40 -8.85 13.28
C GLY A 204 -7.95 -10.27 13.37
N ARG A 205 -9.22 -10.44 12.99
CA ARG A 205 -9.90 -11.74 12.97
C ARG A 205 -9.40 -12.69 11.87
N GLY A 206 -8.74 -12.16 10.84
CA GLY A 206 -8.10 -12.90 9.76
C GLY A 206 -9.04 -13.30 8.61
N ASP A 207 -10.07 -12.49 8.34
CA ASP A 207 -11.04 -12.69 7.26
C ASP A 207 -10.37 -12.70 5.87
N ASP A 208 -9.41 -11.79 5.64
CA ASP A 208 -8.63 -11.72 4.40
C ASP A 208 -7.78 -12.98 4.17
N VAL A 209 -7.07 -13.43 5.21
CA VAL A 209 -6.26 -14.65 5.17
C VAL A 209 -7.12 -15.87 4.85
N ALA A 210 -8.30 -15.99 5.47
CA ALA A 210 -9.23 -17.08 5.20
C ALA A 210 -9.74 -17.05 3.75
N THR A 211 -10.12 -15.86 3.27
CA THR A 211 -10.63 -15.66 1.90
C THR A 211 -9.55 -15.97 0.86
N LEU A 212 -8.32 -15.50 1.05
CA LEU A 212 -7.20 -15.76 0.13
C LEU A 212 -6.86 -17.24 0.03
N ARG A 213 -6.81 -17.95 1.17
CA ARG A 213 -6.60 -19.40 1.18
C ARG A 213 -7.70 -20.16 0.44
N ALA A 214 -8.96 -19.75 0.63
CA ALA A 214 -10.09 -20.34 -0.10
C ALA A 214 -10.00 -20.11 -1.62
N ASN A 215 -9.27 -19.08 -2.07
CA ASN A 215 -9.02 -18.77 -3.47
C ASN A 215 -7.65 -19.27 -3.98
N GLY A 216 -7.00 -20.20 -3.25
CA GLY A 216 -5.77 -20.87 -3.70
C GLY A 216 -4.47 -20.08 -3.49
N TYR A 217 -4.49 -18.97 -2.75
CA TYR A 217 -3.28 -18.23 -2.40
C TYR A 217 -2.64 -18.77 -1.11
N SER A 218 -1.31 -18.73 -1.03
CA SER A 218 -0.61 -18.96 0.23
C SER A 218 -0.63 -17.67 1.05
N ALA A 219 -1.37 -17.67 2.16
CA ALA A 219 -1.48 -16.53 3.06
C ALA A 219 -1.41 -16.97 4.52
N PHE A 220 -0.83 -16.16 5.40
CA PHE A 220 -0.89 -16.31 6.85
C PHE A 220 -0.96 -14.95 7.52
N GLY A 221 -1.26 -14.91 8.81
CA GLY A 221 -1.46 -13.63 9.50
C GLY A 221 -1.29 -13.72 10.99
N TRP A 222 -0.96 -12.57 11.56
CA TRP A 222 -0.72 -12.37 12.99
C TRP A 222 -1.44 -11.10 13.45
N ASP A 223 -1.94 -11.11 14.69
CA ASP A 223 -2.52 -9.94 15.33
C ASP A 223 -2.22 -9.98 16.84
N PRO A 224 -1.81 -8.87 17.47
CA PRO A 224 -1.41 -8.89 18.88
C PRO A 224 -2.54 -9.27 19.85
N ASN A 225 -3.80 -9.09 19.47
CA ASN A 225 -4.96 -9.33 20.34
C ASN A 225 -5.80 -10.52 19.88
N PHE A 226 -6.08 -10.60 18.58
CA PHE A 226 -6.99 -11.60 18.01
C PHE A 226 -6.29 -12.89 17.59
N ARG A 227 -4.99 -12.81 17.27
CA ARG A 227 -4.20 -13.97 16.84
C ARG A 227 -2.74 -13.87 17.33
N PRO A 228 -2.50 -13.79 18.65
CA PRO A 228 -1.17 -13.54 19.20
C PRO A 228 -0.19 -14.69 18.92
N ALA A 229 -0.69 -15.91 18.78
CA ALA A 229 0.07 -17.10 18.40
C ALA A 229 0.19 -17.29 16.87
N GLY A 230 -0.25 -16.31 16.07
CA GLY A 230 -0.11 -16.36 14.60
C GLY A 230 1.35 -16.39 14.17
N GLU A 231 1.62 -17.04 13.04
CA GLU A 231 2.96 -17.12 12.46
C GLU A 231 3.49 -15.73 12.09
N ARG A 232 4.77 -15.49 12.43
CA ARG A 232 5.51 -14.30 12.04
C ARG A 232 6.85 -14.72 11.46
N ARG A 233 6.89 -14.76 10.14
CA ARG A 233 8.04 -15.17 9.36
C ARG A 233 8.10 -14.37 8.06
N PRO A 234 9.26 -14.30 7.39
CA PRO A 234 9.35 -13.62 6.11
C PRO A 234 8.36 -14.19 5.08
N ALA A 235 7.85 -13.31 4.22
CA ALA A 235 6.94 -13.63 3.11
C ALA A 235 7.26 -12.75 1.89
N ASP A 236 6.80 -13.16 0.71
CA ASP A 236 6.97 -12.37 -0.52
C ASP A 236 6.34 -11.00 -0.41
N ILE A 237 5.08 -10.98 0.02
CA ILE A 237 4.27 -9.78 0.15
C ILE A 237 3.81 -9.65 1.60
N VAL A 238 3.96 -8.46 2.18
CA VAL A 238 3.38 -8.12 3.48
C VAL A 238 2.20 -7.16 3.30
N ASN A 239 1.07 -7.44 3.91
CA ASN A 239 -0.03 -6.49 4.05
C ASN A 239 0.00 -5.86 5.44
N LEU A 240 0.16 -4.54 5.52
CA LEU A 240 0.00 -3.76 6.75
C LEU A 240 -1.30 -2.95 6.64
N GLY A 241 -2.41 -3.67 6.73
CA GLY A 241 -3.76 -3.15 6.51
C GLY A 241 -4.33 -2.47 7.74
N PHE A 242 -4.52 -1.15 7.69
CA PHE A 242 -5.21 -0.34 8.71
C PHE A 242 -4.58 -0.31 10.12
N VAL A 243 -3.42 -0.94 10.32
CA VAL A 243 -2.73 -1.04 11.61
C VAL A 243 -2.20 0.31 12.11
N ILE A 244 -1.50 1.07 11.27
CA ILE A 244 -0.83 2.28 11.75
C ILE A 244 -1.81 3.39 12.15
N ASN A 245 -3.07 3.32 11.73
CA ASN A 245 -4.03 4.35 12.09
C ASN A 245 -4.49 4.27 13.54
N VAL A 246 -4.37 3.09 14.16
CA VAL A 246 -4.86 2.84 15.52
C VAL A 246 -3.76 2.98 16.57
N ILE A 247 -2.55 3.36 16.14
CA ILE A 247 -1.38 3.58 16.99
C ILE A 247 -1.22 5.08 17.21
N GLU A 248 -1.40 5.50 18.45
CA GLU A 248 -1.38 6.91 18.85
C GLU A 248 0.02 7.53 18.91
N ASP A 249 1.05 6.73 19.15
CA ASP A 249 2.43 7.20 19.23
C ASP A 249 3.07 7.22 17.82
N PRO A 250 3.53 8.39 17.33
CA PRO A 250 4.19 8.49 16.03
C PRO A 250 5.45 7.63 15.88
N HIS A 251 6.27 7.52 16.94
CA HIS A 251 7.46 6.68 16.94
C HIS A 251 7.07 5.19 16.86
N GLU A 252 5.99 4.78 17.54
CA GLU A 252 5.50 3.40 17.46
C GLU A 252 4.96 3.06 16.07
N ARG A 253 4.30 4.01 15.38
CA ARG A 253 3.88 3.81 13.98
C ARG A 253 5.07 3.53 13.07
N GLU A 254 6.15 4.30 13.21
CA GLU A 254 7.36 4.08 12.42
C GLU A 254 8.03 2.75 12.71
N GLU A 255 8.16 2.37 13.98
CA GLU A 255 8.76 1.08 14.34
C GLU A 255 7.88 -0.09 13.92
N THR A 256 6.55 0.07 13.91
CA THR A 256 5.61 -0.93 13.40
C THR A 256 5.75 -1.08 11.88
N LEU A 257 5.82 0.04 11.15
CA LEU A 257 6.11 0.04 9.70
C LEU A 257 7.45 -0.65 9.41
N ARG A 258 8.49 -0.34 10.20
CA ARG A 258 9.83 -0.92 10.06
C ARG A 258 9.83 -2.42 10.32
N ALA A 259 9.11 -2.87 11.34
CA ALA A 259 8.97 -4.27 11.67
C ALA A 259 8.24 -5.04 10.55
N ALA A 260 7.09 -4.54 10.09
CA ALA A 260 6.35 -5.15 8.97
C ALA A 260 7.21 -5.22 7.69
N TRP A 261 7.95 -4.15 7.38
CA TRP A 261 8.87 -4.13 6.25
C TRP A 261 10.03 -5.11 6.37
N GLY A 262 10.43 -5.46 7.60
CA GLY A 262 11.44 -6.47 7.88
C GLY A 262 11.03 -7.88 7.46
N TYR A 263 9.73 -8.16 7.38
CA TYR A 263 9.20 -9.46 6.93
C TYR A 263 9.00 -9.55 5.41
N ALA A 264 8.95 -8.43 4.70
CA ALA A 264 8.71 -8.40 3.26
C ALA A 264 10.00 -8.71 2.48
N SER A 265 10.01 -9.80 1.69
CA SER A 265 11.12 -10.13 0.80
C SER A 265 11.01 -9.43 -0.55
N ARG A 266 9.80 -9.20 -1.08
CA ARG A 266 9.57 -8.56 -2.39
C ARG A 266 8.83 -7.23 -2.31
N GLY A 267 7.76 -7.13 -1.54
CA GLY A 267 6.99 -5.89 -1.41
C GLY A 267 6.05 -5.84 -0.21
N MET A 268 5.53 -4.66 0.08
CA MET A 268 4.58 -4.43 1.17
C MET A 268 3.49 -3.44 0.75
N ALA A 269 2.24 -3.76 1.05
CA ALA A 269 1.12 -2.83 0.94
C ALA A 269 0.81 -2.21 2.29
N VAL A 270 0.61 -0.89 2.35
CA VAL A 270 0.26 -0.14 3.56
C VAL A 270 -1.05 0.58 3.31
N SER A 271 -2.01 0.37 4.21
CA SER A 271 -3.36 0.93 4.05
C SER A 271 -3.80 1.71 5.28
N VAL A 272 -4.40 2.88 5.06
CA VAL A 272 -4.82 3.84 6.07
C VAL A 272 -6.23 4.34 5.84
N MET A 273 -6.82 4.93 6.87
CA MET A 273 -8.06 5.70 6.71
C MET A 273 -7.70 7.13 6.30
N THR A 274 -8.32 7.63 5.24
CA THR A 274 -8.11 9.01 4.76
C THR A 274 -9.06 10.00 5.43
N ALA A 275 -8.64 11.26 5.53
CA ALA A 275 -9.52 12.35 5.96
C ALA A 275 -10.70 12.53 4.97
N GLY A 276 -11.85 13.00 5.47
CA GLY A 276 -13.00 13.38 4.64
C GLY A 276 -14.12 12.33 4.47
N LYS A 277 -13.87 11.04 4.73
CA LYS A 277 -14.94 10.00 4.70
C LYS A 277 -15.70 9.84 6.02
N TYR A 278 -15.17 10.37 7.13
CA TYR A 278 -15.71 10.17 8.47
C TYR A 278 -15.85 11.51 9.20
N SER A 279 -17.01 11.74 9.84
CA SER A 279 -17.23 12.94 10.65
C SER A 279 -16.41 12.86 11.96
N VAL A 280 -15.57 13.88 12.17
CA VAL A 280 -14.74 14.06 13.37
C VAL A 280 -15.39 14.92 14.44
N GLU A 281 -16.56 15.51 14.17
CA GLU A 281 -17.23 16.51 15.02
C GLU A 281 -17.52 16.05 16.45
N ARG A 282 -17.61 14.73 16.68
CA ARG A 282 -17.90 14.13 18.00
C ARG A 282 -16.70 13.41 18.62
N GLN A 283 -15.49 13.58 18.06
CA GLN A 283 -14.27 12.91 18.50
C GLN A 283 -13.35 13.90 19.23
N ARG A 284 -12.62 13.42 20.25
CA ARG A 284 -11.69 14.26 21.02
C ARG A 284 -10.31 14.23 20.35
N PRO A 285 -9.68 15.37 19.99
CA PRO A 285 -8.32 15.36 19.48
C PRO A 285 -7.35 14.84 20.56
N VAL A 286 -6.46 13.92 20.17
CA VAL A 286 -5.41 13.34 21.01
C VAL A 286 -4.18 13.16 20.13
N ALA A 287 -3.01 13.66 20.55
CA ALA A 287 -1.81 13.70 19.72
C ALA A 287 -2.11 14.29 18.32
N ASP A 288 -1.87 13.54 17.24
CA ASP A 288 -2.14 13.92 15.86
C ASP A 288 -3.35 13.18 15.25
N GLY A 289 -4.24 12.65 16.09
CA GLY A 289 -5.45 11.94 15.70
C GLY A 289 -6.62 12.22 16.63
N TYR A 290 -7.59 11.29 16.64
CA TYR A 290 -8.85 11.48 17.33
C TYR A 290 -9.22 10.25 18.17
N LEU A 291 -9.80 10.49 19.34
CA LEU A 291 -10.30 9.47 20.25
C LEU A 291 -11.83 9.45 20.22
N SER A 292 -12.42 8.27 19.98
CA SER A 292 -13.87 8.08 20.03
C SER A 292 -14.40 8.01 21.48
N ARG A 293 -15.72 8.09 21.67
CA ARG A 293 -16.37 7.84 22.97
C ARG A 293 -16.10 6.43 23.51
N ARG A 294 -15.81 5.46 22.64
CA ARG A 294 -15.42 4.09 23.01
C ARG A 294 -13.92 3.96 23.32
N ARG A 295 -13.20 5.07 23.38
CA ARG A 295 -11.75 5.17 23.58
C ARG A 295 -10.90 4.46 22.52
N THR A 296 -11.40 4.38 21.28
CA THR A 296 -10.59 3.92 20.13
C THR A 296 -9.88 5.11 19.51
N PHE A 297 -8.57 5.04 19.37
CA PHE A 297 -7.78 6.06 18.67
C PHE A 297 -7.83 5.81 17.16
N GLN A 298 -7.88 6.89 16.39
CA GLN A 298 -7.85 6.86 14.94
C GLN A 298 -7.11 8.08 14.41
N LYS A 299 -6.02 7.84 13.67
CA LYS A 299 -5.40 8.83 12.81
C LYS A 299 -5.99 8.74 11.39
N TYR A 300 -6.24 9.91 10.79
CA TYR A 300 -6.58 10.02 9.38
C TYR A 300 -5.39 10.62 8.64
N PHE A 301 -4.91 9.93 7.61
CA PHE A 301 -3.75 10.34 6.83
C PHE A 301 -4.19 11.04 5.54
N SER A 302 -3.39 11.99 5.07
CA SER A 302 -3.42 12.38 3.66
C SER A 302 -2.65 11.35 2.81
N GLN A 303 -2.88 11.34 1.50
CA GLN A 303 -2.14 10.46 0.58
C GLN A 303 -0.63 10.78 0.59
N GLU A 304 -0.29 12.07 0.65
CA GLU A 304 1.08 12.57 0.70
C GLU A 304 1.77 12.19 2.02
N GLU A 305 1.09 12.40 3.16
CA GLU A 305 1.63 12.03 4.47
C GLU A 305 1.91 10.53 4.59
N LEU A 306 1.01 9.69 4.06
CA LEU A 306 1.23 8.24 4.01
C LEU A 306 2.47 7.90 3.16
N ALA A 307 2.58 8.49 1.97
CA ALA A 307 3.70 8.24 1.07
C ALA A 307 5.04 8.65 1.71
N GLU A 308 5.11 9.84 2.30
CA GLU A 308 6.30 10.34 3.00
C GLU A 308 6.68 9.46 4.20
N ALA A 309 5.71 9.03 5.01
CA ALA A 309 5.97 8.16 6.15
C ALA A 309 6.54 6.80 5.72
N VAL A 310 5.95 6.18 4.68
CA VAL A 310 6.43 4.91 4.14
C VAL A 310 7.82 5.08 3.52
N GLN A 311 8.04 6.13 2.73
CA GLN A 311 9.34 6.39 2.10
C GLN A 311 10.45 6.61 3.13
N ARG A 312 10.18 7.42 4.15
CA ARG A 312 11.15 7.71 5.22
C ARG A 312 11.56 6.48 6.02
N VAL A 313 10.63 5.55 6.25
CA VAL A 313 10.90 4.32 7.02
C VAL A 313 11.61 3.28 6.17
N THR A 314 11.16 3.09 4.93
CA THR A 314 11.60 1.99 4.05
C THR A 314 12.81 2.35 3.19
N GLY A 315 13.03 3.65 2.92
CA GLY A 315 14.02 4.17 1.98
C GLY A 315 13.56 4.10 0.51
N GLU A 316 12.40 3.52 0.24
CA GLU A 316 11.90 3.24 -1.12
C GLU A 316 10.71 4.15 -1.45
N ARG A 317 10.62 4.62 -2.70
CA ARG A 317 9.50 5.46 -3.12
C ARG A 317 8.22 4.61 -3.24
N PRO A 318 7.14 4.93 -2.51
CA PRO A 318 5.91 4.16 -2.60
C PRO A 318 5.12 4.49 -3.87
N VAL A 319 4.39 3.49 -4.36
CA VAL A 319 3.44 3.57 -5.47
C VAL A 319 2.03 3.66 -4.92
N ALA A 320 1.27 4.70 -5.28
CA ALA A 320 -0.13 4.81 -4.88
C ALA A 320 -0.99 3.79 -5.64
N LEU A 321 -1.77 2.98 -4.90
CA LEU A 321 -2.71 2.01 -5.48
C LEU A 321 -4.17 2.51 -5.43
N ALA A 322 -4.52 3.26 -4.38
CA ALA A 322 -5.82 3.91 -4.19
C ALA A 322 -5.70 4.98 -3.09
N PRO A 323 -6.71 5.85 -2.85
CA PRO A 323 -6.69 6.76 -1.72
C PRO A 323 -6.50 6.01 -0.40
N GLY A 324 -5.44 6.34 0.33
CA GLY A 324 -5.06 5.69 1.57
C GLY A 324 -4.43 4.32 1.39
N ILE A 325 -4.04 3.90 0.18
CA ILE A 325 -3.38 2.61 -0.07
C ILE A 325 -2.14 2.84 -0.93
N VAL A 326 -0.98 2.47 -0.40
CA VAL A 326 0.30 2.51 -1.12
C VAL A 326 0.99 1.15 -1.10
N ALA A 327 1.80 0.89 -2.10
CA ALA A 327 2.69 -0.26 -2.16
C ALA A 327 4.15 0.18 -2.25
N VAL A 328 5.05 -0.60 -1.65
CA VAL A 328 6.49 -0.36 -1.65
C VAL A 328 7.23 -1.66 -1.96
N PHE A 329 8.32 -1.60 -2.73
CA PHE A 329 8.92 -2.77 -3.36
C PHE A 329 10.44 -2.84 -3.15
N ARG A 330 10.92 -4.00 -2.67
CA ARG A 330 12.34 -4.41 -2.75
C ARG A 330 12.64 -4.99 -4.12
N ASP A 331 11.70 -5.76 -4.65
CA ASP A 331 11.76 -6.34 -5.98
C ASP A 331 11.38 -5.28 -7.03
N LYS A 332 12.39 -4.78 -7.74
CA LYS A 332 12.20 -3.78 -8.78
C LYS A 332 11.55 -4.34 -10.04
N GLU A 333 11.62 -5.64 -10.28
CA GLU A 333 10.88 -6.26 -11.37
C GLU A 333 9.37 -6.23 -11.05
N LEU A 334 9.00 -6.63 -9.83
CA LEU A 334 7.61 -6.58 -9.36
C LEU A 334 7.06 -5.14 -9.37
N GLU A 335 7.85 -4.16 -8.92
CA GLU A 335 7.48 -2.74 -8.96
C GLU A 335 7.11 -2.28 -10.38
N GLN A 336 7.91 -2.67 -11.37
CA GLN A 336 7.67 -2.35 -12.78
C GLN A 336 6.44 -3.07 -13.32
N GLN A 337 6.22 -4.35 -12.97
CA GLN A 337 5.03 -5.09 -13.37
C GLN A 337 3.75 -4.44 -12.84
N VAL A 338 3.72 -4.09 -11.55
CA VAL A 338 2.59 -3.40 -10.91
C VAL A 338 2.36 -2.02 -11.55
N SER A 339 3.43 -1.27 -11.78
CA SER A 339 3.33 0.06 -12.41
C SER A 339 2.87 0.00 -13.86
N PHE A 340 3.27 -1.01 -14.61
CA PHE A 340 2.79 -1.27 -15.96
C PHE A 340 1.31 -1.64 -15.96
N ARG A 341 0.90 -2.62 -15.14
CA ARG A 341 -0.51 -3.06 -15.05
C ARG A 341 -1.45 -1.94 -14.61
N ARG A 342 -1.02 -1.06 -13.70
CA ARG A 342 -1.80 0.12 -13.29
C ARG A 342 -2.11 1.07 -14.46
N ARG A 343 -1.23 1.10 -15.47
CA ARG A 343 -1.34 1.98 -16.65
C ARG A 343 -1.91 1.26 -17.88
N SER A 344 -2.08 -0.06 -17.84
CA SER A 344 -2.35 -0.92 -18.99
C SER A 344 -3.85 -1.05 -19.30
N ARG A 345 -4.22 -0.80 -20.56
CA ARG A 345 -5.56 -1.04 -21.14
C ARG A 345 -5.85 -2.52 -21.37
N SER A 346 -4.82 -3.37 -21.43
CA SER A 346 -4.97 -4.79 -21.81
C SER A 346 -5.97 -5.58 -20.94
N THR A 347 -6.13 -5.19 -19.67
CA THR A 347 -7.11 -5.78 -18.73
C THR A 347 -8.56 -5.59 -19.18
N ILE A 348 -8.86 -4.56 -19.98
CA ILE A 348 -10.20 -4.29 -20.52
C ILE A 348 -10.53 -5.25 -21.67
N TYR A 349 -9.56 -5.53 -22.54
CA TYR A 349 -9.74 -6.40 -23.71
C TYR A 349 -9.79 -7.89 -23.35
N ALA A 350 -9.25 -8.28 -22.18
CA ALA A 350 -9.41 -9.63 -21.62
C ALA A 350 -10.88 -9.99 -21.29
N ASN A 351 -11.73 -8.97 -21.10
CA ASN A 351 -13.16 -9.11 -20.82
C ASN A 351 -14.06 -8.97 -22.07
N LEU A 352 -13.48 -8.82 -23.27
CA LEU A 352 -14.27 -8.95 -24.49
C LEU A 352 -14.74 -10.40 -24.57
N ALA A 353 -16.05 -10.59 -24.38
CA ALA A 353 -16.72 -11.86 -24.56
C ALA A 353 -16.22 -12.49 -25.87
N ILE A 354 -15.70 -13.72 -25.76
CA ILE A 354 -15.44 -14.57 -26.92
C ILE A 354 -16.75 -14.56 -27.73
N PRO A 355 -16.78 -13.99 -28.95
CA PRO A 355 -18.01 -13.94 -29.71
C PRO A 355 -18.52 -15.37 -29.90
N ALA A 356 -19.81 -15.59 -29.62
CA ALA A 356 -20.47 -16.84 -29.96
C ALA A 356 -20.31 -17.05 -31.48
N ARG A 357 -19.54 -18.06 -31.87
CA ARG A 357 -19.23 -18.32 -33.27
C ARG A 357 -20.49 -18.69 -34.04
N ASP A 358 -20.64 -18.07 -35.20
CA ASP A 358 -21.50 -18.54 -36.27
C ASP A 358 -20.91 -19.87 -36.84
N PRO A 359 -21.64 -20.99 -36.75
CA PRO A 359 -21.19 -22.30 -37.23
C PRO A 359 -20.91 -22.36 -38.74
N SER A 360 -21.31 -21.36 -39.52
CA SER A 360 -21.29 -21.41 -40.99
C SER A 360 -19.94 -21.13 -41.65
N ARG A 361 -18.88 -20.83 -40.89
CA ARG A 361 -17.58 -20.41 -41.47
C ARG A 361 -16.53 -21.49 -41.75
N PHE A 362 -16.84 -22.78 -41.64
CA PHE A 362 -15.86 -23.83 -41.97
C PHE A 362 -16.47 -25.00 -42.75
N LEU A 363 -16.32 -24.96 -44.07
CA LEU A 363 -16.42 -26.13 -44.93
C LEU A 363 -15.05 -26.42 -45.54
N GLN A 364 -14.30 -27.36 -44.94
CA GLN A 364 -13.86 -28.65 -45.54
C GLN A 364 -12.82 -29.35 -44.64
N ARG A 365 -12.97 -30.67 -44.53
CA ARG A 365 -12.31 -31.68 -43.64
C ARG A 365 -11.15 -32.40 -44.38
N PRO A 366 -10.26 -33.28 -43.78
CA PRO A 366 -10.59 -34.29 -42.73
C PRO A 366 -9.48 -34.81 -41.72
N LYS A 367 -9.97 -35.57 -40.69
CA LYS A 367 -9.39 -36.76 -39.98
C LYS A 367 -8.29 -36.64 -38.89
N SER A 368 -8.58 -35.91 -37.82
CA SER A 368 -8.43 -36.33 -36.40
C SER A 368 -9.34 -35.43 -35.56
N LYS A 369 -9.77 -35.79 -34.34
CA LYS A 369 -10.48 -34.81 -33.49
C LYS A 369 -9.55 -33.59 -33.30
N PRO A 370 -9.91 -32.36 -33.72
CA PRO A 370 -9.05 -31.19 -33.59
C PRO A 370 -8.59 -31.02 -32.15
N VAL A 371 -7.42 -30.40 -31.96
CA VAL A 371 -6.91 -30.14 -30.61
C VAL A 371 -7.91 -29.26 -29.85
N GLY A 372 -8.62 -28.37 -30.55
CA GLY A 372 -9.67 -27.53 -29.98
C GLY A 372 -10.93 -28.25 -29.53
N GLU A 373 -11.19 -29.49 -29.94
CA GLU A 373 -12.26 -30.31 -29.35
C GLU A 373 -11.81 -31.00 -28.05
N ARG A 374 -10.51 -31.32 -27.93
CA ARG A 374 -9.95 -32.06 -26.79
C ARG A 374 -9.50 -31.14 -25.65
N ALA A 375 -9.06 -29.93 -26.00
CA ALA A 375 -8.45 -28.98 -25.08
C ALA A 375 -9.06 -27.57 -25.23
N ARG A 376 -10.37 -27.50 -25.45
CA ARG A 376 -11.08 -26.24 -25.72
C ARG A 376 -10.81 -25.18 -24.65
N GLU A 377 -10.99 -25.56 -23.38
CA GLU A 377 -10.80 -24.66 -22.24
C GLU A 377 -9.36 -24.14 -22.14
N GLU A 378 -8.37 -25.01 -22.41
CA GLU A 378 -6.96 -24.63 -22.43
C GLU A 378 -6.63 -23.69 -23.58
N LEU A 379 -7.18 -23.94 -24.78
CA LEU A 379 -6.98 -23.05 -25.92
C LEU A 379 -7.67 -21.70 -25.70
N GLU A 380 -8.85 -21.67 -25.08
CA GLU A 380 -9.53 -20.42 -24.70
C GLU A 380 -8.73 -19.66 -23.63
N ALA A 381 -8.12 -20.36 -22.67
CA ALA A 381 -7.23 -19.75 -21.68
C ALA A 381 -5.95 -19.19 -22.32
N ILE A 382 -5.32 -19.92 -23.24
CA ILE A 382 -4.18 -19.44 -24.04
C ILE A 382 -4.58 -18.20 -24.85
N TRP A 383 -5.78 -18.20 -25.44
CA TRP A 383 -6.27 -17.06 -26.22
C TRP A 383 -6.47 -15.82 -25.35
N ARG A 384 -7.02 -15.96 -24.14
CA ARG A 384 -7.10 -14.85 -23.18
C ARG A 384 -5.72 -14.30 -22.84
N THR A 385 -4.74 -15.18 -22.60
CA THR A 385 -3.34 -14.75 -22.41
C THR A 385 -2.80 -14.02 -23.64
N ALA A 386 -3.16 -14.45 -24.85
CA ALA A 386 -2.73 -13.77 -26.08
C ALA A 386 -3.31 -12.35 -26.20
N LEU A 387 -4.58 -12.16 -25.83
CA LEU A 387 -5.22 -10.85 -25.78
C LEU A 387 -4.61 -9.95 -24.70
N ASP A 388 -4.25 -10.50 -23.53
CA ASP A 388 -3.56 -9.76 -22.47
C ASP A 388 -2.17 -9.27 -22.91
N LEU A 389 -1.45 -10.08 -23.67
CA LEU A 389 -0.11 -9.77 -24.19
C LEU A 389 -0.15 -8.97 -25.51
N GLY A 390 -1.29 -8.90 -26.18
CA GLY A 390 -1.40 -8.36 -27.55
C GLY A 390 -0.61 -9.16 -28.59
N ARG A 391 -0.20 -10.39 -28.26
CA ARG A 391 0.56 -11.32 -29.11
C ARG A 391 0.35 -12.74 -28.60
N LEU A 392 0.58 -13.75 -29.43
CA LEU A 392 0.57 -15.13 -28.93
C LEU A 392 1.62 -15.33 -27.83
N PRO A 393 1.28 -16.01 -26.72
CA PRO A 393 2.21 -16.29 -25.64
C PRO A 393 3.30 -17.26 -26.10
N LEU A 394 4.49 -17.12 -25.54
CA LEU A 394 5.52 -18.17 -25.59
C LEU A 394 5.18 -19.30 -24.63
N GLU A 395 5.81 -20.46 -24.78
CA GLU A 395 5.52 -21.65 -23.96
C GLU A 395 5.66 -21.38 -22.46
N GLU A 396 6.64 -20.56 -22.05
CA GLU A 396 6.84 -20.23 -20.62
C GLU A 396 5.82 -19.22 -20.08
N GLU A 397 5.09 -18.52 -20.96
CA GLU A 397 4.05 -17.53 -20.59
C GLU A 397 2.67 -18.18 -20.45
N VAL A 398 2.53 -19.46 -20.84
CA VAL A 398 1.31 -20.23 -20.62
C VAL A 398 1.20 -20.60 -19.15
N ASN A 399 0.04 -20.30 -18.56
CA ASN A 399 -0.26 -20.58 -17.16
C ASN A 399 0.13 -22.03 -16.77
N PRO A 400 0.86 -22.25 -15.65
CA PRO A 400 1.30 -23.58 -15.24
C PRO A 400 0.16 -24.61 -15.12
N GLY A 401 -1.01 -24.21 -14.64
CA GLY A 401 -2.18 -25.08 -14.55
C GLY A 401 -2.72 -25.48 -15.93
N VAL A 402 -2.69 -24.58 -16.91
CA VAL A 402 -3.03 -24.88 -18.30
C VAL A 402 -2.00 -25.84 -18.90
N ARG A 403 -0.70 -25.63 -18.65
CA ARG A 403 0.36 -26.55 -19.10
C ARG A 403 0.19 -27.95 -18.51
N ALA A 404 -0.08 -28.06 -17.22
CA ALA A 404 -0.33 -29.34 -16.56
C ALA A 404 -1.60 -30.04 -17.11
N SER A 405 -2.66 -29.29 -17.39
CA SER A 405 -3.88 -29.84 -18.01
C SER A 405 -3.62 -30.35 -19.43
N LEU A 406 -2.86 -29.61 -20.24
CA LEU A 406 -2.45 -30.02 -21.58
C LEU A 406 -1.61 -31.30 -21.56
N GLU A 407 -0.67 -31.39 -20.61
CA GLU A 407 0.15 -32.59 -20.39
C GLU A 407 -0.72 -33.80 -20.03
N GLY A 408 -1.67 -33.65 -19.11
CA GLY A 408 -2.65 -34.70 -18.78
C GLY A 408 -3.53 -35.13 -19.96
N LYS A 409 -3.73 -34.26 -20.95
CA LYS A 409 -4.44 -34.54 -22.20
C LYS A 409 -3.53 -35.06 -23.32
N ASN A 410 -2.25 -35.30 -23.05
CA ASN A 410 -1.21 -35.69 -24.00
C ASN A 410 -1.09 -34.70 -25.19
N ILE A 411 -1.13 -33.40 -24.91
CA ILE A 411 -0.99 -32.32 -25.90
C ILE A 411 0.21 -31.46 -25.48
N SER A 412 1.20 -31.31 -26.37
CA SER A 412 2.33 -30.42 -26.08
C SER A 412 1.89 -28.95 -26.14
N VAL A 413 2.56 -28.09 -25.36
CA VAL A 413 2.28 -26.65 -25.31
C VAL A 413 2.42 -26.02 -26.70
N GLY A 414 3.50 -26.31 -27.43
CA GLY A 414 3.66 -25.83 -28.82
C GLY A 414 2.53 -26.28 -29.77
N ARG A 415 1.99 -27.49 -29.61
CA ARG A 415 0.84 -27.97 -30.40
C ARG A 415 -0.44 -27.23 -30.01
N ALA A 416 -0.64 -26.94 -28.73
CA ALA A 416 -1.75 -26.14 -28.25
C ALA A 416 -1.66 -24.68 -28.72
N LEU A 417 -0.48 -24.06 -28.72
CA LEU A 417 -0.26 -22.71 -29.25
C LEU A 417 -0.57 -22.64 -30.75
N ALA A 418 -0.08 -23.60 -31.53
CA ALA A 418 -0.39 -23.71 -32.95
C ALA A 418 -1.90 -23.90 -33.19
N ALA A 419 -2.55 -24.76 -32.41
CA ALA A 419 -3.99 -24.96 -32.48
C ALA A 419 -4.78 -23.71 -32.05
N CYS A 420 -4.32 -22.97 -31.03
CA CYS A 420 -4.93 -21.70 -30.66
C CYS A 420 -4.87 -20.70 -31.82
N ALA A 421 -3.71 -20.57 -32.46
CA ALA A 421 -3.50 -19.66 -33.58
C ALA A 421 -4.34 -20.03 -34.82
N GLN A 422 -4.57 -21.32 -35.07
CA GLN A 422 -5.30 -21.81 -36.25
C GLN A 422 -6.80 -21.97 -36.01
N GLU A 423 -7.19 -22.43 -34.83
CA GLU A 423 -8.55 -22.87 -34.53
C GLU A 423 -9.36 -21.84 -33.74
N ILE A 424 -8.73 -20.98 -32.91
CA ILE A 424 -9.45 -20.04 -32.02
C ILE A 424 -9.18 -18.58 -32.36
N ALA A 425 -7.94 -18.23 -32.69
CA ALA A 425 -7.50 -16.86 -32.82
C ALA A 425 -8.34 -16.07 -33.84
N ASP A 426 -8.73 -14.87 -33.44
CA ASP A 426 -9.28 -13.84 -34.32
C ASP A 426 -8.19 -12.79 -34.58
N PRO A 427 -7.65 -12.70 -35.80
CA PRO A 427 -6.60 -11.74 -36.13
C PRO A 427 -7.01 -10.29 -35.87
N GLY A 428 -8.29 -9.94 -36.04
CA GLY A 428 -8.78 -8.58 -35.80
C GLY A 428 -8.76 -8.24 -34.31
N GLN A 429 -9.22 -9.16 -33.46
CA GLN A 429 -9.15 -8.98 -32.00
C GLN A 429 -7.70 -8.93 -31.51
N LEU A 430 -6.83 -9.78 -32.04
CA LEU A 430 -5.41 -9.75 -31.67
C LEU A 430 -4.75 -8.44 -32.08
N GLN A 431 -5.08 -7.90 -33.25
CA GLN A 431 -4.51 -6.63 -33.70
C GLN A 431 -4.95 -5.47 -32.79
N VAL A 432 -6.23 -5.42 -32.41
CA VAL A 432 -6.72 -4.40 -31.46
C VAL A 432 -6.00 -4.53 -30.10
N ALA A 433 -5.80 -5.76 -29.62
CA ALA A 433 -5.05 -6.02 -28.40
C ALA A 433 -3.56 -5.65 -28.54
N ALA A 434 -2.95 -5.91 -29.69
CA ALA A 434 -1.57 -5.56 -30.02
C ALA A 434 -1.37 -4.04 -30.01
N ASP A 435 -2.27 -3.29 -30.65
CA ASP A 435 -2.21 -1.83 -30.71
C ASP A 435 -2.38 -1.22 -29.30
N ALA A 436 -3.34 -1.73 -28.52
CA ALA A 436 -3.52 -1.31 -27.13
C ALA A 436 -2.27 -1.58 -26.27
N ARG A 437 -1.67 -2.78 -26.41
CA ARG A 437 -0.45 -3.15 -25.68
C ARG A 437 0.73 -2.27 -26.09
N ARG A 438 0.86 -1.99 -27.39
CA ARG A 438 1.89 -1.09 -27.94
C ARG A 438 1.76 0.30 -27.33
N ASP A 439 0.54 0.86 -27.29
CA ASP A 439 0.26 2.15 -26.69
C ASP A 439 0.60 2.17 -25.18
N ASP A 440 0.26 1.11 -24.45
CA ASP A 440 0.57 0.96 -23.03
C ASP A 440 2.08 0.97 -22.76
N LEU A 441 2.86 0.30 -23.62
CA LEU A 441 4.33 0.33 -23.55
C LEU A 441 4.85 1.74 -23.81
N ILE A 442 4.33 2.44 -24.83
CA ILE A 442 4.72 3.83 -25.13
C ILE A 442 4.49 4.73 -23.92
N VAL A 443 3.28 4.72 -23.36
CA VAL A 443 2.95 5.52 -22.17
C VAL A 443 3.85 5.14 -20.99
N HIS A 444 4.02 3.84 -20.74
CA HIS A 444 4.84 3.37 -19.63
C HIS A 444 6.29 3.86 -19.75
N PHE A 445 6.95 3.60 -20.88
CA PHE A 445 8.34 3.99 -21.08
C PHE A 445 8.51 5.52 -21.12
N ALA A 446 7.59 6.26 -21.73
CA ALA A 446 7.62 7.74 -21.72
C ALA A 446 7.64 8.29 -20.29
N LEU A 447 6.78 7.76 -19.41
CA LEU A 447 6.71 8.19 -18.01
C LEU A 447 7.90 7.74 -17.17
N THR A 448 8.49 6.58 -17.48
CA THR A 448 9.65 6.08 -16.73
C THR A 448 10.95 6.78 -17.13
N LEU A 449 10.98 7.58 -18.21
CA LEU A 449 12.15 8.40 -18.57
C LEU A 449 12.40 9.57 -17.61
N PHE A 450 11.37 10.13 -16.95
CA PHE A 450 11.51 11.28 -16.04
C PHE A 450 12.35 11.01 -14.77
N PRO A 451 12.21 9.87 -14.06
CA PRO A 451 13.12 9.52 -12.96
C PRO A 451 14.52 9.06 -13.42
N GLY A 452 14.78 8.98 -14.74
CA GLY A 452 16.03 8.52 -15.35
C GLY A 452 15.83 7.34 -16.31
N ALA A 453 16.78 7.09 -17.21
CA ALA A 453 16.66 6.02 -18.21
C ALA A 453 16.68 4.61 -17.59
N LEU A 454 15.72 3.77 -17.97
CA LEU A 454 15.65 2.36 -17.58
C LEU A 454 16.81 1.54 -18.17
N LYS A 455 17.35 0.59 -17.40
CA LYS A 455 18.30 -0.41 -17.90
C LYS A 455 17.52 -1.62 -18.42
N TYR A 456 17.91 -2.16 -19.58
CA TYR A 456 17.19 -3.31 -20.18
C TYR A 456 17.09 -4.52 -19.25
N GLY A 457 18.15 -4.83 -18.51
CA GLY A 457 18.20 -5.97 -17.59
C GLY A 457 17.35 -5.83 -16.32
N SER A 458 16.82 -4.63 -16.02
CA SER A 458 15.88 -4.44 -14.90
C SER A 458 14.42 -4.54 -15.32
N LEU A 459 14.15 -4.78 -16.61
CA LEU A 459 12.79 -4.96 -17.11
C LEU A 459 12.32 -6.39 -16.91
N PRO A 460 11.04 -6.60 -16.56
CA PRO A 460 10.46 -7.94 -16.53
C PRO A 460 10.60 -8.68 -17.86
N VAL A 461 10.85 -9.99 -17.82
CA VAL A 461 11.09 -10.81 -19.03
C VAL A 461 9.91 -10.71 -20.02
N SER A 462 8.68 -10.67 -19.51
CA SER A 462 7.48 -10.48 -20.34
C SER A 462 7.50 -9.12 -21.06
N ILE A 463 7.87 -8.03 -20.38
CA ILE A 463 8.01 -6.71 -21.01
C ILE A 463 9.16 -6.69 -22.02
N GLN A 464 10.29 -7.36 -21.74
CA GLN A 464 11.38 -7.48 -22.70
C GLN A 464 10.95 -8.17 -24.01
N ARG A 465 10.12 -9.22 -23.89
CA ARG A 465 9.53 -9.95 -25.02
C ARG A 465 8.54 -9.08 -25.79
N ASP A 466 7.72 -8.31 -25.10
CA ASP A 466 6.79 -7.36 -25.71
C ASP A 466 7.55 -6.27 -26.48
N VAL A 467 8.57 -5.67 -25.86
CA VAL A 467 9.45 -4.66 -26.50
C VAL A 467 10.09 -5.22 -27.76
N ARG A 468 10.61 -6.46 -27.71
CA ARG A 468 11.18 -7.12 -28.90
C ARG A 468 10.13 -7.34 -29.99
N THR A 469 8.92 -7.72 -29.61
CA THR A 469 7.84 -8.01 -30.56
C THR A 469 7.32 -6.75 -31.25
N PHE A 470 7.04 -5.68 -30.49
CA PHE A 470 6.36 -4.49 -31.02
C PHE A 470 7.32 -3.40 -31.53
N PHE A 471 8.55 -3.36 -31.03
CA PHE A 471 9.53 -2.29 -31.32
C PHE A 471 10.88 -2.82 -31.78
N GLY A 472 11.06 -4.14 -31.88
CA GLY A 472 12.31 -4.80 -32.27
C GLY A 472 13.39 -4.79 -31.19
N SER A 473 13.63 -3.65 -30.55
CA SER A 473 14.66 -3.46 -29.52
C SER A 473 14.25 -2.44 -28.45
N LEU A 474 14.91 -2.47 -27.29
CA LEU A 474 14.74 -1.42 -26.29
C LEU A 474 15.11 -0.03 -26.82
N ALA A 475 16.16 0.06 -27.63
CA ALA A 475 16.56 1.33 -28.24
C ALA A 475 15.41 1.89 -29.10
N GLY A 476 14.78 1.05 -29.93
CA GLY A 476 13.61 1.43 -30.72
C GLY A 476 12.42 1.87 -29.87
N MET A 477 12.12 1.15 -28.78
CA MET A 477 11.09 1.53 -27.82
C MET A 477 11.38 2.90 -27.19
N VAL A 478 12.60 3.11 -26.67
CA VAL A 478 13.00 4.37 -26.03
C VAL A 478 12.96 5.54 -27.01
N GLU A 479 13.43 5.36 -28.25
CA GLU A 479 13.34 6.40 -29.28
C GLU A 479 11.89 6.75 -29.62
N THR A 480 11.01 5.76 -29.72
CA THR A 480 9.56 5.98 -29.94
C THR A 480 8.95 6.76 -28.76
N ALA A 481 9.25 6.37 -27.52
CA ALA A 481 8.75 7.07 -26.34
C ALA A 481 9.27 8.53 -26.24
N LYS A 482 10.53 8.78 -26.60
CA LYS A 482 11.08 10.14 -26.66
C LYS A 482 10.41 10.98 -27.75
N ALA A 483 10.20 10.41 -28.94
CA ALA A 483 9.52 11.10 -30.03
C ALA A 483 8.10 11.51 -29.62
N GLU A 484 7.39 10.62 -28.92
CA GLU A 484 6.07 10.91 -28.34
C GLU A 484 6.14 12.05 -27.32
N LEU A 485 7.08 12.02 -26.36
CA LEU A 485 7.28 13.12 -25.41
C LEU A 485 7.60 14.46 -26.09
N LEU A 486 8.47 14.45 -27.11
CA LEU A 486 8.83 15.65 -27.86
C LEU A 486 7.63 16.23 -28.60
N SER A 487 6.78 15.36 -29.15
CA SER A 487 5.56 15.78 -29.88
C SER A 487 4.55 16.50 -28.99
N LEU A 488 4.57 16.27 -27.66
CA LEU A 488 3.69 16.98 -26.72
C LEU A 488 3.98 18.48 -26.62
N ARG A 489 5.13 18.95 -27.14
CA ARG A 489 5.45 20.37 -27.18
C ARG A 489 4.67 21.11 -28.28
N ASP A 490 4.20 20.38 -29.30
CA ASP A 490 3.42 20.94 -30.38
C ASP A 490 1.94 21.05 -29.97
N LYS A 491 1.43 22.28 -30.00
CA LYS A 491 0.05 22.57 -29.64
C LYS A 491 -0.95 21.90 -30.59
N ALA A 492 -0.68 21.91 -31.89
CA ALA A 492 -1.61 21.37 -32.89
C ALA A 492 -1.76 19.85 -32.71
N VAL A 493 -0.66 19.17 -32.44
CA VAL A 493 -0.62 17.72 -32.19
C VAL A 493 -1.42 17.34 -30.93
N LEU A 494 -1.32 18.15 -29.86
CA LEU A 494 -2.11 17.94 -28.65
C LEU A 494 -3.61 18.20 -28.89
N GLU A 495 -3.95 19.28 -29.58
CA GLU A 495 -5.35 19.60 -29.89
C GLU A 495 -6.01 18.53 -30.78
N GLU A 496 -5.27 17.94 -31.71
CA GLU A 496 -5.73 16.78 -32.49
C GLU A 496 -6.01 15.57 -31.60
N ALA A 497 -5.11 15.26 -30.66
CA ALA A 497 -5.33 14.18 -29.69
C ALA A 497 -6.55 14.45 -28.80
N TYR A 498 -6.80 15.71 -28.44
CA TYR A 498 -7.99 16.11 -27.67
C TYR A 498 -9.28 15.93 -28.48
N ALA A 499 -9.26 16.31 -29.76
CA ALA A 499 -10.38 16.09 -30.67
C ALA A 499 -10.66 14.60 -30.89
N GLN A 500 -9.61 13.78 -31.01
CA GLN A 500 -9.75 12.32 -31.11
C GLN A 500 -10.37 11.71 -29.84
N ALA A 501 -9.92 12.14 -28.65
CA ALA A 501 -10.48 11.72 -27.37
C ALA A 501 -11.99 12.05 -27.27
N ALA A 502 -12.38 13.25 -27.70
CA ALA A 502 -13.78 13.68 -27.71
C ALA A 502 -14.63 12.91 -28.73
N SER A 503 -14.09 12.66 -29.92
CA SER A 503 -14.77 11.88 -30.97
C SER A 503 -15.06 10.45 -30.53
N ALA A 504 -14.10 9.82 -29.85
CA ALA A 504 -14.24 8.49 -29.25
C ALA A 504 -15.29 8.43 -28.13
N GLY A 505 -15.70 9.58 -27.59
CA GLY A 505 -16.80 9.68 -26.62
C GLY A 505 -16.40 9.43 -25.17
N TYR A 506 -15.11 9.40 -24.85
CA TYR A 506 -14.61 9.20 -23.48
C TYR A 506 -14.24 10.51 -22.76
N ALA A 507 -14.25 11.63 -23.49
CA ALA A 507 -13.95 12.97 -23.00
C ALA A 507 -14.82 14.01 -23.72
N SER A 508 -14.87 15.24 -23.20
CA SER A 508 -15.32 16.42 -23.94
C SER A 508 -14.15 17.36 -24.23
N TYR A 509 -14.22 18.07 -25.35
CA TYR A 509 -13.23 19.06 -25.74
C TYR A 509 -13.94 20.35 -26.16
N GLU A 510 -13.83 21.38 -25.32
CA GLU A 510 -14.49 22.68 -25.51
C GLU A 510 -13.55 23.80 -25.08
N ASN A 511 -13.48 24.88 -25.86
CA ASN A 511 -12.65 26.07 -25.58
C ASN A 511 -11.18 25.75 -25.27
N GLY A 512 -10.60 24.79 -25.99
CA GLY A 512 -9.21 24.37 -25.79
C GLY A 512 -8.97 23.58 -24.50
N THR A 513 -10.02 23.18 -23.77
CA THR A 513 -9.90 22.36 -22.55
C THR A 513 -10.48 20.97 -22.78
N LEU A 514 -9.67 19.93 -22.56
CA LEU A 514 -10.12 18.54 -22.53
C LEU A 514 -10.60 18.18 -21.11
N ARG A 515 -11.76 17.54 -20.99
CA ARG A 515 -12.35 17.13 -19.69
C ARG A 515 -12.82 15.69 -19.74
N PHE A 516 -12.54 14.93 -18.69
CA PHE A 516 -12.95 13.52 -18.59
C PHE A 516 -12.95 13.03 -17.14
N MET A 517 -13.71 11.96 -16.88
CA MET A 517 -13.57 11.19 -15.64
C MET A 517 -12.26 10.40 -15.66
N ALA A 518 -11.51 10.39 -14.55
CA ALA A 518 -10.19 9.78 -14.49
C ALA A 518 -10.19 8.27 -14.83
N GLU A 519 -11.29 7.56 -14.54
CA GLU A 519 -11.49 6.16 -14.94
C GLU A 519 -11.42 5.95 -16.45
N ASN A 520 -11.74 6.97 -17.25
CA ASN A 520 -11.68 6.89 -18.70
C ASN A 520 -10.28 7.12 -19.26
N LEU A 521 -9.29 7.49 -18.42
CA LEU A 521 -7.94 7.86 -18.87
C LEU A 521 -7.33 6.78 -19.76
N GLU A 522 -7.53 5.52 -19.41
CA GLU A 522 -7.00 4.39 -20.17
C GLU A 522 -7.59 4.32 -21.58
N HIS A 523 -8.81 4.82 -21.82
CA HIS A 523 -9.43 4.87 -23.15
C HIS A 523 -8.92 5.99 -24.06
N LEU A 524 -8.19 6.96 -23.51
CA LEU A 524 -7.76 8.16 -24.25
C LEU A 524 -6.51 7.91 -25.11
N PRO A 525 -6.22 8.76 -26.11
CA PRO A 525 -5.01 8.67 -26.91
C PRO A 525 -3.73 8.73 -26.07
N VAL A 526 -2.66 8.09 -26.57
CA VAL A 526 -1.33 8.00 -25.92
C VAL A 526 -0.86 9.34 -25.37
N LYS A 527 -0.97 10.41 -26.16
CA LYS A 527 -0.50 11.76 -25.79
C LYS A 527 -1.21 12.30 -24.55
N VAL A 528 -2.53 12.14 -24.48
CA VAL A 528 -3.34 12.55 -23.31
C VAL A 528 -2.95 11.74 -22.07
N ARG A 529 -2.75 10.44 -22.25
CA ARG A 529 -2.31 9.52 -21.19
C ARG A 529 -0.93 9.88 -20.65
N ILE A 530 0.01 10.28 -21.51
CA ILE A 530 1.33 10.76 -21.09
C ILE A 530 1.19 12.07 -20.30
N VAL A 531 0.40 13.05 -20.78
CA VAL A 531 0.22 14.34 -20.07
C VAL A 531 -0.35 14.14 -18.66
N ALA A 532 -1.42 13.35 -18.52
CA ALA A 532 -1.98 13.02 -17.21
C ALA A 532 -1.01 12.19 -16.34
N GLY A 533 -0.25 11.28 -16.96
CA GLY A 533 0.79 10.52 -16.28
C GLY A 533 1.95 11.39 -15.77
N CYS A 534 2.32 12.44 -16.49
CA CYS A 534 3.29 13.43 -16.02
C CYS A 534 2.76 14.18 -14.80
N ALA A 535 1.46 14.46 -14.74
CA ALA A 535 0.84 15.08 -13.57
C ALA A 535 0.95 14.18 -12.32
N GLU A 536 0.81 12.85 -12.46
CA GLU A 536 1.05 11.87 -11.38
C GLU A 536 2.52 11.84 -10.92
N ILE A 537 3.49 12.10 -11.81
CA ILE A 537 4.90 12.16 -11.44
C ILE A 537 5.19 13.40 -10.59
N VAL A 538 4.60 14.55 -10.96
CA VAL A 538 4.77 15.83 -10.27
C VAL A 538 3.97 15.87 -8.96
N HIS A 539 2.74 15.33 -8.97
CA HIS A 539 1.87 15.25 -7.81
C HIS A 539 1.42 13.81 -7.59
N GLN A 540 2.01 13.15 -6.59
CA GLN A 540 1.70 11.76 -6.29
C GLN A 540 0.23 11.60 -5.87
N GLY A 541 -0.48 10.64 -6.48
CA GLY A 541 -1.90 10.43 -6.24
C GLY A 541 -2.82 11.29 -7.10
N PHE A 542 -2.30 12.04 -8.08
CA PHE A 542 -3.11 12.71 -9.10
C PHE A 542 -4.05 11.75 -9.83
N SER A 543 -3.61 10.52 -10.13
CA SER A 543 -4.44 9.50 -10.78
C SER A 543 -5.61 9.00 -9.92
N LEU A 544 -5.67 9.40 -8.64
CA LEU A 544 -6.73 9.04 -7.71
C LEU A 544 -7.87 10.07 -7.66
N LEU A 545 -7.71 11.21 -8.33
CA LEU A 545 -8.75 12.23 -8.46
C LEU A 545 -9.86 11.73 -9.39
N ASP A 546 -11.09 12.19 -9.19
CA ASP A 546 -12.25 11.68 -9.92
C ASP A 546 -12.34 12.24 -11.34
N LEU A 547 -11.96 13.51 -11.51
CA LEU A 547 -12.06 14.23 -12.78
C LEU A 547 -10.72 14.86 -13.15
N VAL A 548 -10.46 14.95 -14.45
CA VAL A 548 -9.27 15.58 -15.01
C VAL A 548 -9.67 16.62 -16.05
N GLU A 549 -9.02 17.78 -15.99
CA GLU A 549 -9.06 18.85 -16.98
C GLU A 549 -7.63 19.09 -17.50
N ILE A 550 -7.46 19.12 -18.82
CA ILE A 550 -6.21 19.56 -19.45
C ILE A 550 -6.51 20.87 -20.17
N GLY A 551 -5.96 21.96 -19.65
CA GLY A 551 -6.28 23.31 -20.08
C GLY A 551 -5.69 23.71 -21.44
N PRO A 552 -6.11 24.87 -21.98
CA PRO A 552 -5.56 25.43 -23.21
C PRO A 552 -4.13 25.96 -23.04
N GLU A 553 -3.77 26.30 -21.79
CA GLU A 553 -2.41 26.64 -21.42
C GLU A 553 -1.55 25.37 -21.39
N GLN A 554 -0.60 25.30 -22.32
CA GLN A 554 0.28 24.14 -22.45
C GLN A 554 0.97 23.83 -21.11
N GLY A 555 0.83 22.57 -20.68
CA GLY A 555 1.49 22.08 -19.48
C GLY A 555 0.74 22.31 -18.18
N VAL A 556 -0.50 22.84 -18.19
CA VAL A 556 -1.33 22.90 -16.98
C VAL A 556 -2.38 21.80 -16.99
N VAL A 557 -2.31 20.92 -15.99
CA VAL A 557 -3.25 19.83 -15.77
C VAL A 557 -3.93 20.02 -14.44
N ARG A 558 -5.25 19.91 -14.39
CA ARG A 558 -6.03 20.07 -13.17
C ARG A 558 -6.83 18.80 -12.89
N GLY A 559 -6.82 18.35 -11.64
CA GLY A 559 -7.64 17.24 -11.18
C GLY A 559 -8.57 17.67 -10.05
N LEU A 560 -9.72 17.02 -9.94
CA LEU A 560 -10.75 17.33 -8.95
C LEU A 560 -11.11 16.07 -8.15
N ASP A 561 -11.15 16.21 -6.83
CA ASP A 561 -11.74 15.24 -5.90
C ASP A 561 -13.19 15.65 -5.64
N CYS A 562 -14.12 14.82 -6.09
CA CYS A 562 -15.54 15.08 -6.14
C CYS A 562 -16.32 13.94 -5.48
N ASP A 563 -17.35 14.28 -4.73
CA ASP A 563 -18.32 13.28 -4.26
C ASP A 563 -19.27 12.90 -5.41
N MET A 564 -18.79 12.03 -6.30
CA MET A 564 -19.46 11.62 -7.53
C MET A 564 -20.70 10.72 -7.32
N ALA A 565 -21.28 10.69 -6.11
CA ALA A 565 -22.59 10.09 -5.83
C ALA A 565 -23.67 10.54 -6.84
N GLU A 566 -24.86 9.92 -6.81
CA GLU A 566 -25.96 10.21 -7.76
C GLU A 566 -26.48 11.67 -7.76
N SER A 567 -25.84 12.58 -7.01
CA SER A 567 -26.08 14.01 -7.11
C SER A 567 -25.76 14.54 -8.51
N ALA A 568 -26.66 15.40 -9.02
CA ALA A 568 -26.46 16.18 -10.23
C ALA A 568 -25.44 17.31 -10.04
N LEU A 569 -25.17 17.68 -8.78
CA LEU A 569 -24.27 18.75 -8.35
C LEU A 569 -23.33 18.19 -7.27
N PRO A 570 -22.32 17.40 -7.65
CA PRO A 570 -21.45 16.77 -6.67
C PRO A 570 -20.56 17.82 -5.99
N ALA A 571 -20.31 17.63 -4.70
CA ALA A 571 -19.44 18.51 -3.93
C ALA A 571 -17.98 18.29 -4.35
N VAL A 572 -17.25 19.37 -4.59
CA VAL A 572 -15.81 19.34 -4.87
C VAL A 572 -15.08 19.50 -3.55
N ARG A 573 -14.39 18.46 -3.10
CA ARG A 573 -13.64 18.46 -1.83
C ARG A 573 -12.29 19.12 -2.00
N ALA A 574 -11.61 18.84 -3.11
CA ALA A 574 -10.32 19.41 -3.41
C ALA A 574 -10.07 19.54 -4.92
N SER A 575 -9.09 20.37 -5.26
CA SER A 575 -8.52 20.42 -6.62
C SER A 575 -7.01 20.48 -6.55
N VAL A 576 -6.36 19.77 -7.45
CA VAL A 576 -4.91 19.83 -7.67
C VAL A 576 -4.66 20.45 -9.02
N GLU A 577 -3.86 21.51 -9.07
CA GLU A 577 -3.38 22.13 -10.29
C GLU A 577 -1.89 21.83 -10.44
N VAL A 578 -1.50 21.25 -11.57
CA VAL A 578 -0.13 20.84 -11.86
C VAL A 578 0.39 21.63 -13.05
N ASP A 579 1.45 22.40 -12.81
CA ASP A 579 2.27 23.06 -13.82
C ASP A 579 3.43 22.11 -14.18
N LEU A 580 3.27 21.40 -15.29
CA LEU A 580 4.25 20.43 -15.80
C LEU A 580 5.56 21.10 -16.23
N ALA A 581 5.48 22.33 -16.77
CA ALA A 581 6.67 23.06 -17.22
C ALA A 581 7.58 23.45 -16.05
N ARG A 582 6.99 23.80 -14.90
CA ARG A 582 7.72 24.13 -13.67
C ARG A 582 7.91 22.94 -12.74
N SER A 583 7.30 21.78 -13.04
CA SER A 583 7.24 20.62 -12.15
C SER A 583 6.74 21.01 -10.75
N LYS A 584 5.65 21.80 -10.69
CA LYS A 584 5.05 22.27 -9.45
C LYS A 584 3.57 21.93 -9.41
N SER A 585 3.06 21.58 -8.24
CA SER A 585 1.64 21.38 -8.01
C SER A 585 1.10 22.28 -6.90
N ARG A 586 -0.20 22.62 -6.97
CA ARG A 586 -0.92 23.37 -5.95
C ARG A 586 -2.22 22.66 -5.60
N LEU A 587 -2.33 22.22 -4.35
CA LEU A 587 -3.56 21.67 -3.77
C LEU A 587 -4.42 22.82 -3.20
N ARG A 588 -5.74 22.74 -3.41
CA ARG A 588 -6.73 23.61 -2.78
C ARG A 588 -7.89 22.75 -2.28
N THR A 589 -8.29 22.92 -1.02
CA THR A 589 -9.47 22.28 -0.42
C THR A 589 -10.65 23.25 -0.41
N PHE A 590 -11.87 22.71 -0.44
CA PHE A 590 -13.09 23.52 -0.45
C PHE A 590 -14.15 22.95 0.50
N ASP A 591 -14.83 23.83 1.22
CA ASP A 591 -15.90 23.43 2.15
C ASP A 591 -17.28 23.38 1.48
N SER A 592 -17.53 24.28 0.52
CA SER A 592 -18.86 24.47 -0.11
C SER A 592 -18.83 24.55 -1.63
N LYS A 593 -17.73 24.13 -2.27
CA LYS A 593 -17.61 24.17 -3.73
C LYS A 593 -18.41 23.03 -4.37
N VAL A 594 -19.08 23.34 -5.47
CA VAL A 594 -19.90 22.41 -6.24
C VAL A 594 -19.35 22.28 -7.65
N LEU A 595 -19.43 21.08 -8.21
CA LEU A 595 -19.15 20.84 -9.61
C LEU A 595 -20.40 21.17 -10.43
N TYR A 596 -20.24 22.07 -11.39
CA TYR A 596 -21.25 22.36 -12.39
C TYR A 596 -20.90 21.75 -13.73
N LEU A 597 -21.92 21.63 -14.59
CA LEU A 597 -21.78 21.13 -15.96
C LEU A 597 -21.16 19.72 -15.99
N LYS A 598 -21.59 18.87 -15.05
CA LYS A 598 -21.08 17.50 -14.86
C LYS A 598 -21.17 16.68 -16.15
N SER A 599 -22.17 16.93 -17.00
CA SER A 599 -22.32 16.25 -18.30
C SER A 599 -21.08 16.36 -19.19
N ARG A 600 -20.27 17.42 -19.06
CA ARG A 600 -19.01 17.58 -19.80
C ARG A 600 -17.96 16.52 -19.45
N TYR A 601 -18.05 15.86 -18.31
CA TYR A 601 -17.07 14.85 -17.90
C TYR A 601 -17.52 13.43 -18.23
N LEU A 602 -18.82 13.23 -18.45
CA LEU A 602 -19.41 11.92 -18.65
C LEU A 602 -19.13 11.41 -20.07
N HIS A 603 -18.82 10.12 -20.19
CA HIS A 603 -18.64 9.47 -21.48
C HIS A 603 -19.99 9.28 -22.20
N ARG A 604 -19.96 9.14 -23.54
CA ARG A 604 -21.16 9.09 -24.41
C ARG A 604 -22.13 7.95 -24.05
N GLY A 605 -21.62 6.84 -23.52
CA GLY A 605 -22.41 5.68 -23.07
C GLY A 605 -22.94 5.75 -21.64
N HIS A 606 -22.68 6.85 -20.90
CA HIS A 606 -23.01 6.91 -19.48
C HIS A 606 -24.54 6.98 -19.28
N PRO A 607 -25.15 6.08 -18.46
CA PRO A 607 -26.61 6.00 -18.31
C PRO A 607 -27.29 7.31 -17.86
N GLY A 608 -26.58 8.12 -17.05
CA GLY A 608 -27.08 9.40 -16.56
C GLY A 608 -26.81 10.62 -17.46
N LEU A 609 -26.16 10.45 -18.62
CA LEU A 609 -25.66 11.58 -19.43
C LEU A 609 -26.78 12.52 -19.89
N GLU A 610 -27.85 11.98 -20.49
CA GLU A 610 -28.94 12.81 -21.03
C GLU A 610 -29.66 13.60 -19.94
N LYS A 611 -29.95 12.94 -18.81
CA LYS A 611 -30.56 13.56 -17.63
C LYS A 611 -29.68 14.66 -17.07
N GLN A 612 -28.38 14.43 -16.95
CA GLN A 612 -27.42 15.42 -16.47
C GLN A 612 -27.31 16.60 -17.46
N ALA A 613 -27.23 16.34 -18.76
CA ALA A 613 -27.13 17.38 -19.78
C ALA A 613 -28.37 18.28 -19.78
N ALA A 614 -29.56 17.73 -19.55
CA ALA A 614 -30.79 18.52 -19.38
C ALA A 614 -30.75 19.41 -18.15
N ALA A 615 -30.25 18.89 -17.01
CA ALA A 615 -30.06 19.69 -15.80
C ALA A 615 -29.05 20.82 -16.01
N ASP A 616 -27.92 20.52 -16.64
CA ASP A 616 -26.85 21.48 -16.92
C ASP A 616 -27.33 22.61 -17.85
N ARG A 617 -28.11 22.28 -18.90
CA ARG A 617 -28.74 23.31 -19.77
C ARG A 617 -29.63 24.26 -18.97
N ARG A 618 -30.43 23.72 -18.05
CA ARG A 618 -31.32 24.53 -17.22
C ARG A 618 -30.55 25.46 -16.28
N LEU A 619 -29.40 25.02 -15.76
CA LEU A 619 -28.53 25.86 -14.94
C LEU A 619 -27.93 27.04 -15.73
N LEU A 620 -27.57 26.82 -17.00
CA LEU A 620 -27.11 27.85 -17.91
C LEU A 620 -28.23 28.83 -18.28
N GLU A 621 -29.42 28.32 -18.63
CA GLU A 621 -30.59 29.14 -18.99
C GLU A 621 -31.04 30.05 -17.84
N LEU A 622 -30.95 29.57 -16.59
CA LEU A 622 -31.26 30.35 -15.39
C LEU A 622 -30.16 31.34 -15.00
N GLY A 623 -29.00 31.34 -15.68
CA GLY A 623 -27.86 32.20 -15.36
C GLY A 623 -27.23 31.91 -13.99
N ILE A 624 -27.47 30.72 -13.44
CA ILE A 624 -26.89 30.28 -12.16
C ILE A 624 -25.40 29.94 -12.34
N VAL A 625 -25.05 29.45 -13.53
CA VAL A 625 -23.69 29.03 -13.89
C VAL A 625 -23.31 29.70 -15.20
N ASP A 626 -22.04 30.10 -15.34
CA ASP A 626 -21.50 30.59 -16.61
C ASP A 626 -21.09 29.44 -17.56
N GLY A 627 -20.75 29.78 -18.81
CA GLY A 627 -20.31 28.80 -19.81
C GLY A 627 -19.00 28.07 -19.45
N ASN A 628 -18.25 28.54 -18.46
CA ASN A 628 -17.03 27.92 -17.95
C ASN A 628 -17.29 26.99 -16.76
N GLY A 629 -18.53 26.89 -16.28
CA GLY A 629 -18.89 26.07 -15.12
C GLY A 629 -18.63 26.76 -13.78
N ASN A 630 -18.44 28.09 -13.76
CA ASN A 630 -18.38 28.85 -12.52
C ASN A 630 -19.79 29.21 -12.06
N GLY A 631 -20.07 28.96 -10.78
CA GLY A 631 -21.33 29.28 -10.15
C GLY A 631 -21.18 29.47 -8.64
N PRO A 632 -22.29 29.78 -7.95
CA PRO A 632 -22.29 29.99 -6.50
C PRO A 632 -21.91 28.72 -5.69
N PRO A 633 -21.50 28.87 -4.43
CA PRO A 633 -21.28 27.74 -3.52
C PRO A 633 -22.61 27.05 -3.13
N ALA A 634 -22.51 25.82 -2.60
CA ALA A 634 -23.63 24.93 -2.28
C ALA A 634 -24.73 25.60 -1.42
N ASP A 635 -24.33 26.36 -0.41
CA ASP A 635 -25.20 27.07 0.54
C ASP A 635 -26.06 28.15 -0.14
N ARG A 636 -25.57 28.75 -1.24
CA ARG A 636 -26.29 29.77 -1.99
C ARG A 636 -27.19 29.19 -3.08
N ILE A 637 -26.88 28.01 -3.62
CA ILE A 637 -27.73 27.34 -4.62
C ILE A 637 -29.11 27.02 -4.05
N ALA A 638 -29.17 26.48 -2.83
CA ALA A 638 -30.44 26.12 -2.19
C ALA A 638 -31.39 27.32 -2.11
N ALA A 639 -30.87 28.50 -1.72
CA ALA A 639 -31.63 29.74 -1.63
C ALA A 639 -32.08 30.29 -3.00
N MET A 640 -31.27 30.09 -4.05
CA MET A 640 -31.57 30.53 -5.41
C MET A 640 -32.61 29.64 -6.10
N LEU A 641 -32.62 28.33 -5.82
CA LEU A 641 -33.61 27.38 -6.36
C LEU A 641 -34.97 27.47 -5.64
N THR A 642 -35.02 27.99 -4.42
CA THR A 642 -36.25 28.19 -3.65
C THR A 642 -36.91 29.56 -3.84
N SER A 643 -36.22 30.53 -4.45
CA SER A 643 -36.77 31.86 -4.70
C SER A 643 -37.70 31.84 -5.93
N PRO A 644 -39.02 32.09 -5.79
CA PRO A 644 -39.92 32.19 -6.92
C PRO A 644 -39.76 33.60 -7.53
N THR A 645 -38.74 33.81 -8.37
CA THR A 645 -38.65 35.05 -9.16
C THR A 645 -37.66 34.90 -10.32
N ARG A 646 -38.22 34.62 -11.50
CA ARG A 646 -37.92 35.26 -12.80
C ARG A 646 -38.74 34.56 -13.88
N ALA A 647 -39.98 35.03 -14.02
CA ALA A 647 -40.74 34.96 -15.26
C ALA A 647 -40.25 36.08 -16.21
#